data_AF-A0A2K4WQ19-F1
#
_entry.id   AF-A0A2K4WQ19-F1
#
_cell.length_a   1.000
_cell.length_b   1.000
_cell.length_c   1.000
_cell.angle_alpha   90.00
_cell.angle_beta   90.00
_cell.angle_gamma   90.00
#
_symmetry.space_group_name_H-M   'P 1'
#
loop_
_entity.id
_entity.type
_entity.pdbx_description
1 polymer ?
#
loop_
_entity_poly.entity_id
_entity_poly.type
_entity_poly.pdbx_seq_one_letter_code
_entity_poly.pdbx_strand_id
1 'polypeptide(L)'
;MTIAHAPLRPHWRSRLRLRLRNGRLAMLLGASLLGVWLLLALFAPWLAPYDPIYQNTELRMLAPHLAHPFGTDNFGRDILSRVIWAARIDLQICVLGVVFPFIIGTFVGALSGYIGGRFDNLCMRVIDIVLAFPFLVLMLAIIAILGPGLSSFYIAMALVGWVSYARLIRSQILVLKESDFALAAKSLGFGHLRILFRHLLPNAMFGSIVFSMSDAVLVLLSGASVSYLGLGVLTIGRREDGTTFDPIKSAQNIDNWVFSNVYDVLIRVDDKGTKLVPGLAESWSISPEGLTYTLKIRPAKFSDGSELTASDAVFSLLRIRDDKGSLWSDSYKIIDKAVATDPRTLVITLKNPSASFLSQLALPNVSILSEKAMKTLGEEAYAEKPVGSGAFTVKEWRRGDRVILAKNPDFWEAPSVSLDGVEWISVPDDNTRMLMVQKGELDAAIYVPFSRVENLKKNPDLVVHLDPSTREDHLLLNHEHGALAKPEVRQALDMAIDKKSLVEAATFGLGTVANSYIPKGALYHYADNLQRPYDPVKAKQMLADAGASDLKLNYVVNAGNEVDEQIAVMLQQQLAKVGVTTTLQKVDPSQSWDMLIAGDYDISVMYWTNDILDPDQKTTFVLGHDTNNNYMTRYKNEKVKELVAAARVEMDPKKREQMYIDLQKMAKADVNWIDLYYSPYISVSRKNIEHFGQNPLGRFTLEETVKK
;
A
#
# COMPACT_ATOMS: atom_id res chain seq x y z
N MET A 1 -36.96 -88.16 32.16
CA MET A 1 -36.31 -86.97 32.75
C MET A 1 -36.78 -85.77 31.95
N THR A 2 -37.61 -84.93 32.53
CA THR A 2 -38.36 -83.84 31.90
C THR A 2 -37.46 -82.61 31.77
N ILE A 3 -37.22 -82.09 30.57
CA ILE A 3 -36.72 -80.72 30.36
C ILE A 3 -37.52 -80.07 29.24
N ALA A 4 -38.07 -78.90 29.58
CA ALA A 4 -39.09 -78.15 28.87
C ALA A 4 -38.61 -77.49 27.56
N HIS A 5 -39.55 -77.32 26.62
CA HIS A 5 -39.43 -76.45 25.46
C HIS A 5 -39.52 -74.96 25.86
N ALA A 6 -38.59 -74.15 25.37
CA ALA A 6 -38.72 -72.70 25.30
C ALA A 6 -38.68 -72.26 23.82
N PRO A 7 -39.60 -71.39 23.35
CA PRO A 7 -39.58 -70.91 21.96
C PRO A 7 -38.60 -69.74 21.79
N LEU A 8 -37.67 -69.85 20.84
CA LEU A 8 -36.84 -68.75 20.37
C LEU A 8 -37.69 -67.73 19.60
N ARG A 9 -38.01 -66.59 20.21
CA ARG A 9 -38.62 -65.44 19.52
C ARG A 9 -37.57 -64.73 18.62
N PRO A 10 -37.93 -64.23 17.42
CA PRO A 10 -36.97 -63.57 16.52
C PRO A 10 -36.74 -62.10 16.90
N HIS A 11 -35.52 -61.73 17.30
CA HIS A 11 -35.11 -60.36 17.67
C HIS A 11 -34.57 -59.49 16.50
N TRP A 12 -34.68 -59.92 15.24
CA TRP A 12 -34.08 -59.20 14.10
C TRP A 12 -34.87 -57.95 13.65
N ARG A 13 -36.21 -57.95 13.79
CA ARG A 13 -37.06 -56.83 13.35
C ARG A 13 -36.92 -55.57 14.21
N SER A 14 -36.53 -55.68 15.49
CA SER A 14 -36.32 -54.52 16.37
C SER A 14 -34.97 -53.84 16.13
N ARG A 15 -33.89 -54.61 15.88
CA ARG A 15 -32.56 -54.04 15.57
C ARG A 15 -32.52 -53.32 14.21
N LEU A 16 -33.28 -53.79 13.22
CA LEU A 16 -33.40 -53.12 11.92
C LEU A 16 -34.22 -51.82 12.01
N ARG A 17 -35.31 -51.79 12.80
CA ARG A 17 -36.08 -50.57 13.07
C ARG A 17 -35.27 -49.51 13.84
N LEU A 18 -34.42 -49.91 14.78
CA LEU A 18 -33.53 -48.99 15.51
C LEU A 18 -32.41 -48.42 14.62
N ARG A 19 -31.79 -49.22 13.74
CA ARG A 19 -30.81 -48.72 12.75
C ARG A 19 -31.42 -47.78 11.71
N LEU A 20 -32.62 -48.08 11.21
CA LEU A 20 -33.32 -47.22 10.25
C LEU A 20 -33.82 -45.91 10.88
N ARG A 21 -34.22 -45.93 12.16
CA ARG A 21 -34.63 -44.73 12.92
C ARG A 21 -33.45 -43.81 13.24
N ASN A 22 -32.29 -44.37 13.62
CA ASN A 22 -31.08 -43.58 13.89
C ASN A 22 -30.43 -43.02 12.62
N GLY A 23 -30.45 -43.77 11.51
CA GLY A 23 -29.95 -43.28 10.21
C GLY A 23 -30.79 -42.12 9.65
N ARG A 24 -32.12 -42.19 9.78
CA ARG A 24 -33.02 -41.08 9.42
C ARG A 24 -32.79 -39.85 10.29
N LEU A 25 -32.59 -40.04 11.60
CA LEU A 25 -32.33 -38.92 12.51
C LEU A 25 -31.00 -38.21 12.18
N ALA A 26 -29.93 -38.97 11.96
CA ALA A 26 -28.63 -38.41 11.58
C ALA A 26 -28.68 -37.68 10.23
N MET A 27 -29.39 -38.24 9.25
CA MET A 27 -29.61 -37.61 7.95
C MET A 27 -30.42 -36.32 8.06
N LEU A 28 -31.49 -36.32 8.88
CA LEU A 28 -32.30 -35.11 9.13
C LEU A 28 -31.48 -34.03 9.84
N LEU A 29 -30.67 -34.40 10.85
CA LEU A 29 -29.78 -33.47 11.54
C LEU A 29 -28.74 -32.87 10.60
N GLY A 30 -28.06 -33.70 9.80
CA GLY A 30 -27.09 -33.22 8.81
C GLY A 30 -27.73 -32.30 7.76
N ALA A 31 -28.89 -32.69 7.22
CA ALA A 31 -29.64 -31.88 6.28
C ALA A 31 -30.09 -30.55 6.90
N SER A 32 -30.51 -30.55 8.17
CA SER A 32 -30.88 -29.32 8.88
C SER A 32 -29.68 -28.39 9.10
N LEU A 33 -28.51 -28.91 9.47
CA LEU A 33 -27.29 -28.12 9.64
C LEU A 33 -26.86 -27.44 8.33
N LEU A 34 -26.83 -28.21 7.24
CA LEU A 34 -26.56 -27.66 5.91
C LEU A 34 -27.62 -26.64 5.49
N GLY A 35 -28.90 -26.95 5.72
CA GLY A 35 -30.01 -26.04 5.44
C GLY A 35 -29.90 -24.71 6.17
N VAL A 36 -29.51 -24.73 7.46
CA VAL A 36 -29.29 -23.51 8.25
C VAL A 36 -28.17 -22.67 7.67
N TRP A 37 -27.01 -23.26 7.35
CA TRP A 37 -25.90 -22.50 6.76
C TRP A 37 -26.22 -21.97 5.36
N LEU A 38 -26.97 -22.71 4.55
CA LEU A 38 -27.47 -22.24 3.25
C LEU A 38 -28.42 -21.07 3.39
N LEU A 39 -29.32 -21.11 4.39
CA LEU A 39 -30.23 -20.00 4.67
C LEU A 39 -29.48 -18.77 5.19
N LEU A 40 -28.52 -18.96 6.10
CA LEU A 40 -27.65 -17.88 6.59
C LEU A 40 -26.90 -17.23 5.43
N ALA A 41 -26.31 -18.02 4.55
CA ALA A 41 -25.64 -17.51 3.36
C ALA A 41 -26.63 -16.80 2.43
N LEU A 42 -27.74 -17.43 2.02
CA LEU A 42 -28.67 -16.82 1.07
C LEU A 42 -29.31 -15.53 1.60
N PHE A 43 -29.61 -15.47 2.90
CA PHE A 43 -30.23 -14.32 3.54
C PHE A 43 -29.27 -13.43 4.34
N ALA A 44 -27.94 -13.56 4.14
CA ALA A 44 -26.93 -12.79 4.88
C ALA A 44 -27.19 -11.27 4.97
N PRO A 45 -27.59 -10.56 3.89
CA PRO A 45 -27.88 -9.12 3.93
C PRO A 45 -29.03 -8.75 4.88
N TRP A 46 -29.95 -9.68 5.15
CA TRP A 46 -31.10 -9.45 6.03
C TRP A 46 -30.92 -10.06 7.43
N LEU A 47 -30.01 -11.03 7.58
CA LEU A 47 -29.76 -11.73 8.85
C LEU A 47 -28.55 -11.18 9.61
N ALA A 48 -27.60 -10.55 8.94
CA ALA A 48 -26.46 -9.93 9.60
C ALA A 48 -26.93 -8.72 10.44
N PRO A 49 -26.66 -8.68 11.76
CA PRO A 49 -27.08 -7.57 12.62
C PRO A 49 -26.46 -6.22 12.23
N TYR A 50 -25.23 -6.26 11.69
CA TYR A 50 -24.49 -5.10 11.24
C TYR A 50 -23.93 -5.34 9.85
N ASP A 51 -23.49 -4.26 9.21
CA ASP A 51 -22.68 -4.37 8.01
C ASP A 51 -21.34 -5.09 8.37
N PRO A 52 -20.99 -6.19 7.68
CA PRO A 52 -19.79 -6.99 7.98
C PRO A 52 -18.46 -6.22 7.80
N ILE A 53 -18.47 -5.09 7.11
CA ILE A 53 -17.29 -4.23 6.90
C ILE A 53 -17.33 -2.94 7.73
N TYR A 54 -18.43 -2.64 8.43
CA TYR A 54 -18.54 -1.47 9.29
C TYR A 54 -17.63 -1.58 10.52
N GLN A 55 -16.73 -0.60 10.68
CA GLN A 55 -15.72 -0.55 11.73
C GLN A 55 -16.09 0.48 12.80
N ASN A 56 -15.90 0.11 14.07
CA ASN A 56 -16.04 1.03 15.20
C ASN A 56 -14.82 0.91 16.12
N THR A 57 -13.92 1.89 16.03
CA THR A 57 -12.62 1.89 16.74
C THR A 57 -12.74 1.88 18.26
N GLU A 58 -13.86 2.34 18.82
CA GLU A 58 -14.13 2.32 20.27
C GLU A 58 -14.48 0.91 20.76
N LEU A 59 -14.99 0.06 19.86
CA LEU A 59 -15.43 -1.29 20.16
C LEU A 59 -14.38 -2.33 19.77
N ARG A 60 -13.08 -2.00 19.68
CA ARG A 60 -12.04 -2.96 19.27
C ARG A 60 -11.83 -4.07 20.30
N MET A 61 -11.69 -5.31 19.82
CA MET A 61 -11.38 -6.49 20.66
C MET A 61 -12.35 -6.68 21.84
N LEU A 62 -13.62 -6.31 21.66
CA LEU A 62 -14.61 -6.54 22.70
C LEU A 62 -14.90 -8.04 22.80
N ALA A 63 -14.96 -8.50 24.05
CA ALA A 63 -15.45 -9.82 24.35
C ALA A 63 -16.92 -9.98 23.88
N PRO A 64 -17.36 -11.23 23.64
CA PRO A 64 -18.77 -11.54 23.37
C PRO A 64 -19.73 -10.87 24.34
N HIS A 65 -20.70 -10.11 23.83
CA HIS A 65 -21.74 -9.46 24.64
C HIS A 65 -23.05 -9.33 23.84
N LEU A 66 -24.12 -8.85 24.47
CA LEU A 66 -25.47 -8.88 23.87
C LEU A 66 -25.60 -8.11 22.54
N ALA A 67 -24.87 -6.99 22.38
CA ALA A 67 -24.90 -6.21 21.14
C ALA A 67 -23.97 -6.79 20.05
N HIS A 68 -22.88 -7.45 20.44
CA HIS A 68 -21.98 -8.18 19.55
C HIS A 68 -21.79 -9.62 20.07
N PRO A 69 -22.67 -10.57 19.69
CA PRO A 69 -22.72 -11.89 20.30
C PRO A 69 -21.45 -12.71 20.17
N PHE A 70 -20.65 -12.48 19.12
CA PHE A 70 -19.34 -13.12 18.92
C PHE A 70 -18.18 -12.20 19.29
N GLY A 71 -18.48 -11.04 19.87
CA GLY A 71 -17.53 -9.97 20.09
C GLY A 71 -17.20 -9.23 18.81
N THR A 72 -16.14 -8.42 18.88
CA THR A 72 -15.64 -7.64 17.77
C THR A 72 -14.17 -7.96 17.51
N ASP A 73 -13.74 -7.82 16.26
CA ASP A 73 -12.35 -8.04 15.91
C ASP A 73 -11.45 -6.85 16.29
N ASN A 74 -10.16 -6.92 15.95
CA ASN A 74 -9.20 -5.84 16.18
C ASN A 74 -9.53 -4.52 15.44
N PHE A 75 -10.55 -4.51 14.59
CA PHE A 75 -11.08 -3.34 13.89
C PHE A 75 -12.47 -2.92 14.41
N GLY A 76 -12.96 -3.56 15.48
CA GLY A 76 -14.26 -3.24 16.07
C GLY A 76 -15.45 -3.68 15.21
N ARG A 77 -15.23 -4.55 14.22
CA ARG A 77 -16.28 -5.10 13.36
C ARG A 77 -16.97 -6.24 14.08
N ASP A 78 -18.28 -6.34 13.91
CA ASP A 78 -19.07 -7.42 14.48
C ASP A 78 -18.68 -8.78 13.88
N ILE A 79 -18.13 -9.68 14.71
CA ILE A 79 -17.64 -10.98 14.26
C ILE A 79 -18.80 -11.85 13.74
N LEU A 80 -19.99 -11.75 14.34
CA LEU A 80 -21.16 -12.55 13.93
C LEU A 80 -21.59 -12.20 12.49
N SER A 81 -21.71 -10.90 12.19
CA SER A 81 -22.04 -10.40 10.86
C SER A 81 -21.03 -10.87 9.81
N ARG A 82 -19.73 -10.86 10.16
CA ARG A 82 -18.66 -11.38 9.30
C ARG A 82 -18.78 -12.88 9.06
N VAL A 83 -19.09 -13.68 10.08
CA VAL A 83 -19.31 -15.14 9.93
C VAL A 83 -20.49 -15.44 9.02
N ILE A 84 -21.60 -14.70 9.16
CA ILE A 84 -22.80 -14.88 8.31
C ILE A 84 -22.48 -14.56 6.84
N TRP A 85 -21.75 -13.47 6.57
CA TRP A 85 -21.35 -13.10 5.22
C TRP A 85 -20.29 -14.04 4.62
N ALA A 86 -19.32 -14.47 5.42
CA ALA A 86 -18.28 -15.41 5.01
C ALA A 86 -18.87 -16.74 4.53
N ALA A 87 -19.97 -17.20 5.15
CA ALA A 87 -20.66 -18.43 4.73
C ALA A 87 -21.02 -18.46 3.24
N ARG A 88 -21.30 -17.30 2.61
CA ARG A 88 -21.54 -17.23 1.15
C ARG A 88 -20.31 -17.64 0.35
N ILE A 89 -19.17 -17.04 0.68
CA ILE A 89 -17.90 -17.25 -0.01
C ILE A 89 -17.41 -18.67 0.26
N ASP A 90 -17.49 -19.14 1.50
CA ASP A 90 -17.03 -20.47 1.91
C ASP A 90 -17.84 -21.58 1.24
N LEU A 91 -19.17 -21.44 1.16
CA LEU A 91 -20.01 -22.40 0.42
C LEU A 91 -19.71 -22.40 -1.07
N GLN A 92 -19.48 -21.22 -1.66
CA GLN A 92 -19.07 -21.12 -3.06
C GLN A 92 -17.74 -21.83 -3.31
N ILE A 93 -16.75 -21.63 -2.43
CA ILE A 93 -15.44 -22.30 -2.49
C ILE A 93 -15.59 -23.82 -2.38
N CYS A 94 -16.36 -24.30 -1.39
CA CYS A 94 -16.62 -25.72 -1.19
C CYS A 94 -17.29 -26.39 -2.40
N VAL A 95 -18.26 -25.72 -3.03
CA VAL A 95 -19.00 -26.30 -4.16
C VAL A 95 -18.17 -26.24 -5.44
N LEU A 96 -17.72 -25.05 -5.83
CA LEU A 96 -17.04 -24.87 -7.11
C LEU A 96 -15.64 -25.48 -7.11
N GLY A 97 -14.92 -25.40 -5.99
CA GLY A 97 -13.58 -25.98 -5.89
C GLY A 97 -13.58 -27.52 -5.86
N VAL A 98 -14.72 -28.18 -5.63
CA VAL A 98 -14.86 -29.64 -5.59
C VAL A 98 -15.54 -30.21 -6.84
N VAL A 99 -16.60 -29.57 -7.33
CA VAL A 99 -17.41 -30.11 -8.44
C VAL A 99 -16.58 -30.36 -9.70
N PHE A 100 -15.71 -29.42 -10.09
CA PHE A 100 -14.90 -29.59 -11.31
C PHE A 100 -13.85 -30.70 -11.16
N PRO A 101 -13.02 -30.74 -10.10
CA PRO A 101 -12.15 -31.88 -9.81
C PRO A 101 -12.87 -33.23 -9.78
N PHE A 102 -14.03 -33.27 -9.13
CA PHE A 102 -14.83 -34.48 -8.98
C PHE A 102 -15.28 -35.02 -10.34
N ILE A 103 -15.82 -34.15 -11.22
CA ILE A 103 -16.29 -34.55 -12.55
C ILE A 103 -15.13 -35.06 -13.40
N ILE A 104 -14.04 -34.29 -13.49
CA ILE A 104 -12.86 -34.63 -14.29
C ILE A 104 -12.26 -35.95 -13.80
N GLY A 105 -12.02 -36.05 -12.49
CA GLY A 105 -11.40 -37.24 -11.91
C GLY A 105 -12.29 -38.47 -12.04
N THR A 106 -13.60 -38.32 -11.84
CA THR A 106 -14.53 -39.43 -11.99
C THR A 106 -14.54 -39.98 -13.41
N PHE A 107 -14.55 -39.11 -14.41
CA PHE A 107 -14.52 -39.51 -15.81
C PHE A 107 -13.20 -40.22 -16.17
N VAL A 108 -12.06 -39.61 -15.82
CA VAL A 108 -10.72 -40.18 -16.09
C VAL A 108 -10.55 -41.52 -15.39
N GLY A 109 -10.87 -41.59 -14.09
CA GLY A 109 -10.75 -42.83 -13.30
C GLY A 109 -11.63 -43.97 -13.83
N ALA A 110 -12.85 -43.65 -14.27
CA ALA A 110 -13.78 -44.63 -14.82
C ALA A 110 -13.25 -45.27 -16.11
N LEU A 111 -12.79 -44.44 -17.04
CA LEU A 111 -12.18 -44.88 -18.29
C LEU A 111 -10.90 -45.69 -18.03
N SER A 112 -10.03 -45.18 -17.16
CA SER A 112 -8.75 -45.81 -16.81
C SER A 112 -8.94 -47.21 -16.25
N GLY A 113 -9.81 -47.36 -15.23
CA GLY A 113 -10.06 -48.65 -14.59
C GLY A 113 -10.79 -49.66 -15.49
N TYR A 114 -11.66 -49.18 -16.38
CA TYR A 114 -12.45 -50.04 -17.27
C TYR A 114 -11.63 -50.53 -18.47
N ILE A 115 -10.93 -49.63 -19.18
CA ILE A 115 -10.14 -49.97 -20.37
C ILE A 115 -8.91 -50.79 -19.96
N GLY A 116 -8.22 -50.42 -18.88
CA GLY A 116 -7.03 -51.10 -18.41
C GLY A 116 -5.82 -50.98 -19.35
N GLY A 117 -4.79 -51.78 -19.10
CA GLY A 117 -3.63 -51.92 -19.98
C GLY A 117 -2.80 -50.64 -20.15
N ARG A 118 -2.43 -50.31 -21.39
CA ARG A 118 -1.56 -49.16 -21.70
C ARG A 118 -2.22 -47.81 -21.41
N PHE A 119 -3.53 -47.70 -21.65
CA PHE A 119 -4.29 -46.46 -21.38
C PHE A 119 -4.30 -46.14 -19.88
N ASP A 120 -4.54 -47.17 -19.08
CA ASP A 120 -4.52 -47.06 -17.63
C ASP A 120 -3.14 -46.65 -17.10
N ASN A 121 -2.08 -47.29 -17.60
CA ASN A 121 -0.71 -46.92 -17.26
C ASN A 121 -0.38 -45.47 -17.62
N LEU A 122 -0.82 -44.98 -18.80
CA LEU A 122 -0.59 -43.58 -19.20
C LEU A 122 -1.30 -42.61 -18.24
N CYS A 123 -2.57 -42.86 -17.92
CA CYS A 123 -3.33 -42.03 -16.98
C CYS A 123 -2.68 -42.02 -15.60
N MET A 124 -2.22 -43.18 -15.10
CA MET A 124 -1.54 -43.26 -13.81
C MET A 124 -0.20 -42.53 -13.83
N ARG A 125 0.54 -42.55 -14.94
CA ARG A 125 1.78 -41.77 -15.07
C ARG A 125 1.54 -40.27 -15.01
N VAL A 126 0.51 -39.76 -15.68
CA VAL A 126 0.13 -38.35 -15.58
C VAL A 126 -0.24 -37.99 -14.14
N ILE A 127 -1.02 -38.83 -13.48
CA ILE A 127 -1.38 -38.68 -12.07
C ILE A 127 -0.13 -38.66 -11.17
N ASP A 128 0.80 -39.58 -11.35
CA ASP A 128 2.02 -39.67 -10.57
C ASP A 128 2.91 -38.42 -10.76
N ILE A 129 2.93 -37.85 -11.97
CA ILE A 129 3.63 -36.59 -12.27
C ILE A 129 3.00 -35.43 -11.49
N VAL A 130 1.66 -35.29 -11.49
CA VAL A 130 1.01 -34.21 -10.74
C VAL A 130 1.24 -34.37 -9.24
N LEU A 131 1.17 -35.60 -8.71
CA LEU A 131 1.40 -35.89 -7.28
C LEU A 131 2.85 -35.73 -6.85
N ALA A 132 3.81 -35.68 -7.78
CA ALA A 132 5.21 -35.42 -7.46
C ALA A 132 5.42 -33.97 -6.96
N PHE A 133 4.51 -33.05 -7.31
CA PHE A 133 4.56 -31.66 -6.86
C PHE A 133 3.70 -31.46 -5.60
N PRO A 134 4.17 -30.67 -4.61
CA PRO A 134 3.33 -30.26 -3.49
C PRO A 134 2.08 -29.53 -3.98
N PHE A 135 0.91 -29.93 -3.48
CA PHE A 135 -0.39 -29.45 -3.96
C PHE A 135 -0.52 -27.92 -3.96
N LEU A 136 -0.17 -27.27 -2.82
CA LEU A 136 -0.23 -25.81 -2.71
C LEU A 136 0.77 -25.13 -3.64
N VAL A 137 1.97 -25.67 -3.82
CA VAL A 137 3.00 -25.08 -4.69
C VAL A 137 2.53 -25.09 -6.15
N LEU A 138 1.99 -26.21 -6.61
CA LEU A 138 1.45 -26.32 -7.97
C LEU A 138 0.23 -25.39 -8.17
N MET A 139 -0.62 -25.28 -7.15
CA MET A 139 -1.77 -24.37 -7.19
C MET A 139 -1.33 -22.89 -7.26
N LEU A 140 -0.38 -22.48 -6.42
CA LEU A 140 0.16 -21.12 -6.42
C LEU A 140 0.85 -20.79 -7.75
N ALA A 141 1.59 -21.73 -8.34
CA ALA A 141 2.20 -21.55 -9.66
C ALA A 141 1.15 -21.32 -10.76
N ILE A 142 0.04 -22.06 -10.75
CA ILE A 142 -1.05 -21.86 -11.72
C ILE A 142 -1.75 -20.51 -11.49
N ILE A 143 -2.01 -20.15 -10.24
CA ILE A 143 -2.66 -18.87 -9.91
C ILE A 143 -1.75 -17.69 -10.26
N ALA A 144 -0.43 -17.82 -10.09
CA ALA A 144 0.53 -16.81 -10.54
C ALA A 144 0.46 -16.57 -12.06
N ILE A 145 0.20 -17.63 -12.85
CA ILE A 145 0.05 -17.52 -14.31
C ILE A 145 -1.31 -16.92 -14.70
N LEU A 146 -2.38 -17.28 -13.98
CA LEU A 146 -3.76 -16.87 -14.31
C LEU A 146 -4.18 -15.53 -13.67
N GLY A 147 -3.37 -14.99 -12.76
CA GLY A 147 -3.69 -13.82 -11.94
C GLY A 147 -4.51 -14.16 -10.68
N PRO A 148 -4.55 -13.29 -9.66
CA PRO A 148 -5.28 -13.50 -8.42
C PRO A 148 -6.80 -13.42 -8.60
N GLY A 149 -7.51 -14.14 -7.75
CA GLY A 149 -8.97 -14.10 -7.67
C GLY A 149 -9.59 -15.48 -7.48
N LEU A 150 -10.87 -15.49 -7.11
CA LEU A 150 -11.62 -16.74 -6.89
C LEU A 150 -11.70 -17.58 -8.18
N SER A 151 -11.82 -16.94 -9.34
CA SER A 151 -11.86 -17.63 -10.65
C SER A 151 -10.58 -18.42 -10.92
N SER A 152 -9.41 -17.80 -10.74
CA SER A 152 -8.12 -18.43 -10.94
C SER A 152 -7.88 -19.56 -9.94
N PHE A 153 -8.33 -19.38 -8.69
CA PHE A 153 -8.34 -20.44 -7.69
C PHE A 153 -9.18 -21.64 -8.15
N TYR A 154 -10.39 -21.43 -8.67
CA TYR A 154 -11.23 -22.54 -9.17
C TYR A 154 -10.61 -23.27 -10.37
N ILE A 155 -9.97 -22.54 -11.28
CA ILE A 155 -9.27 -23.14 -12.42
C ILE A 155 -8.07 -23.97 -11.93
N ALA A 156 -7.28 -23.44 -11.01
CA ALA A 156 -6.15 -24.16 -10.43
C ALA A 156 -6.59 -25.43 -9.70
N MET A 157 -7.68 -25.34 -8.93
CA MET A 157 -8.31 -26.51 -8.30
C MET A 157 -8.76 -27.55 -9.33
N ALA A 158 -9.44 -27.14 -10.41
CA ALA A 158 -9.90 -28.04 -11.47
C ALA A 158 -8.74 -28.76 -12.17
N LEU A 159 -7.60 -28.11 -12.35
CA LEU A 159 -6.43 -28.67 -13.02
C LEU A 159 -5.61 -29.64 -12.16
N VAL A 160 -5.67 -29.48 -10.83
CA VAL A 160 -4.81 -30.25 -9.89
C VAL A 160 -5.61 -31.24 -9.05
N GLY A 161 -6.77 -30.84 -8.51
CA GLY A 161 -7.52 -31.61 -7.52
C GLY A 161 -8.18 -32.89 -8.05
N TRP A 162 -8.32 -33.05 -9.37
CA TRP A 162 -9.02 -34.19 -9.97
C TRP A 162 -8.33 -35.54 -9.74
N VAL A 163 -7.03 -35.52 -9.44
CA VAL A 163 -6.19 -36.71 -9.35
C VAL A 163 -6.64 -37.68 -8.26
N SER A 164 -7.02 -37.17 -7.09
CA SER A 164 -7.50 -37.99 -5.96
C SER A 164 -8.78 -38.76 -6.34
N TYR A 165 -9.72 -38.08 -7.01
CA TYR A 165 -10.96 -38.69 -7.50
C TYR A 165 -10.71 -39.76 -8.57
N ALA A 166 -9.79 -39.50 -9.51
CA ALA A 166 -9.44 -40.46 -10.56
C ALA A 166 -8.89 -41.76 -9.98
N ARG A 167 -7.99 -41.68 -8.99
CA ARG A 167 -7.45 -42.87 -8.31
C ARG A 167 -8.52 -43.65 -7.56
N LEU A 168 -9.42 -42.94 -6.87
CA LEU A 168 -10.48 -43.57 -6.08
C LEU A 168 -11.50 -44.29 -6.98
N ILE A 169 -11.98 -43.64 -8.04
CA ILE A 169 -12.91 -44.28 -8.98
C ILE A 169 -12.24 -45.44 -9.70
N ARG A 170 -11.00 -45.27 -10.15
CA ARG A 170 -10.25 -46.36 -10.81
C ARG A 170 -10.18 -47.60 -9.92
N SER A 171 -9.80 -47.46 -8.65
CA SER A 171 -9.66 -48.60 -7.74
C SER A 171 -10.99 -49.33 -7.55
N GLN A 172 -12.09 -48.59 -7.44
CA GLN A 172 -13.44 -49.17 -7.36
C GLN A 172 -13.85 -49.88 -8.65
N ILE A 173 -13.58 -49.29 -9.81
CA ILE A 173 -13.91 -49.89 -11.11
C ILE A 173 -13.12 -51.19 -11.33
N LEU A 174 -11.84 -51.25 -10.93
CA LEU A 174 -11.02 -52.46 -11.03
C LEU A 174 -11.60 -53.62 -10.23
N VAL A 175 -12.24 -53.34 -9.09
CA VAL A 175 -12.91 -54.37 -8.27
C VAL A 175 -14.29 -54.69 -8.85
N LEU A 176 -15.10 -53.68 -9.18
CA LEU A 176 -16.47 -53.86 -9.63
C LEU A 176 -16.56 -54.54 -11.00
N LYS A 177 -15.58 -54.36 -11.88
CA LYS A 177 -15.60 -55.00 -13.20
C LYS A 177 -15.47 -56.52 -13.15
N GLU A 178 -14.91 -57.05 -12.06
CA GLU A 178 -14.75 -58.50 -11.82
C GLU A 178 -15.91 -59.09 -11.01
N SER A 179 -16.94 -58.28 -10.70
CA SER A 179 -18.11 -58.76 -9.96
C SER A 179 -19.09 -59.56 -10.84
N ASP A 180 -19.84 -60.46 -10.22
CA ASP A 180 -20.79 -61.35 -10.92
C ASP A 180 -21.79 -60.59 -11.80
N PHE A 181 -22.29 -59.43 -11.35
CA PHE A 181 -23.24 -58.63 -12.14
C PHE A 181 -22.59 -57.98 -13.36
N ALA A 182 -21.31 -57.60 -13.26
CA ALA A 182 -20.56 -57.00 -14.36
C ALA A 182 -20.20 -58.05 -15.41
N LEU A 183 -19.79 -59.24 -14.97
CA LEU A 183 -19.54 -60.38 -15.84
C LEU A 183 -20.83 -60.86 -16.54
N ALA A 184 -21.95 -60.93 -15.82
CA ALA A 184 -23.25 -61.25 -16.41
C ALA A 184 -23.68 -60.22 -17.48
N ALA A 185 -23.51 -58.93 -17.21
CA ALA A 185 -23.78 -57.87 -18.19
C ALA A 185 -22.93 -58.00 -19.47
N LYS A 186 -21.67 -58.43 -19.34
CA LYS A 186 -20.77 -58.72 -20.46
C LYS A 186 -21.20 -59.97 -21.23
N SER A 187 -21.57 -61.05 -20.53
CA SER A 187 -22.07 -62.29 -21.14
C SER A 187 -23.40 -62.11 -21.88
N LEU A 188 -24.23 -61.16 -21.44
CA LEU A 188 -25.47 -60.75 -22.11
C LEU A 188 -25.24 -59.85 -23.35
N GLY A 189 -23.98 -59.52 -23.67
CA GLY A 189 -23.62 -58.73 -24.86
C GLY A 189 -23.90 -57.23 -24.75
N PHE A 190 -24.02 -56.67 -23.55
CA PHE A 190 -24.16 -55.21 -23.43
C PHE A 190 -22.91 -54.46 -23.89
N GLY A 191 -23.12 -53.32 -24.56
CA GLY A 191 -22.02 -52.47 -25.03
C GLY A 191 -21.19 -51.89 -23.88
N HIS A 192 -19.89 -51.68 -24.12
CA HIS A 192 -18.91 -51.20 -23.14
C HIS A 192 -19.32 -49.92 -22.41
N LEU A 193 -19.82 -48.92 -23.15
CA LEU A 193 -20.29 -47.65 -22.57
C LEU A 193 -21.49 -47.86 -21.64
N ARG A 194 -22.39 -48.79 -21.98
CA ARG A 194 -23.52 -49.14 -21.11
C ARG A 194 -23.02 -49.80 -19.84
N ILE A 195 -22.11 -50.76 -19.94
CA ILE A 195 -21.52 -51.44 -18.76
C ILE A 195 -20.85 -50.40 -17.85
N LEU A 196 -20.02 -49.52 -18.41
CA LEU A 196 -19.31 -48.50 -17.64
C LEU A 196 -20.26 -47.50 -16.96
N PHE A 197 -21.06 -46.77 -17.74
CA PHE A 197 -21.83 -45.64 -17.21
C PHE A 197 -23.13 -46.04 -16.51
N ARG A 198 -23.73 -47.18 -16.86
CA ARG A 198 -25.02 -47.61 -16.28
C ARG A 198 -24.85 -48.64 -15.16
N HIS A 199 -23.78 -49.45 -15.18
CA HIS A 199 -23.63 -50.55 -14.22
C HIS A 199 -22.45 -50.36 -13.26
N LEU A 200 -21.28 -49.91 -13.73
CA LEU A 200 -20.08 -49.81 -12.90
C LEU A 200 -19.98 -48.45 -12.21
N LEU A 201 -20.06 -47.35 -12.97
CA LEU A 201 -19.84 -46.00 -12.46
C LEU A 201 -20.78 -45.60 -11.33
N PRO A 202 -22.11 -45.85 -11.39
CA PRO A 202 -23.01 -45.49 -10.29
C PRO A 202 -22.64 -46.18 -8.97
N ASN A 203 -22.10 -47.40 -9.06
CA ASN A 203 -21.66 -48.16 -7.88
C ASN A 203 -20.26 -47.72 -7.42
N ALA A 204 -19.37 -47.32 -8.34
CA ALA A 204 -18.02 -46.85 -8.02
C ALA A 204 -18.01 -45.45 -7.38
N MET A 205 -18.97 -44.59 -7.73
CA MET A 205 -18.99 -43.18 -7.30
C MET A 205 -19.27 -42.98 -5.81
N PHE A 206 -19.81 -43.98 -5.10
CA PHE A 206 -20.20 -43.81 -3.71
C PHE A 206 -19.02 -43.38 -2.82
N GLY A 207 -17.86 -44.01 -3.00
CA GLY A 207 -16.65 -43.62 -2.26
C GLY A 207 -16.20 -42.20 -2.56
N SER A 208 -16.28 -41.77 -3.83
CA SER A 208 -15.86 -40.42 -4.24
C SER A 208 -16.81 -39.35 -3.74
N ILE A 209 -18.12 -39.63 -3.70
CA ILE A 209 -19.12 -38.72 -3.13
C ILE A 209 -18.83 -38.52 -1.64
N VAL A 210 -18.53 -39.59 -0.91
CA VAL A 210 -18.15 -39.49 0.50
C VAL A 210 -16.85 -38.70 0.67
N PHE A 211 -15.83 -38.98 -0.13
CA PHE A 211 -14.55 -38.25 -0.10
C PHE A 211 -14.73 -36.75 -0.42
N SER A 212 -15.66 -36.40 -1.30
CA SER A 212 -15.92 -34.99 -1.67
C SER A 212 -16.30 -34.09 -0.51
N MET A 213 -16.92 -34.65 0.53
CA MET A 213 -17.24 -33.89 1.74
C MET A 213 -15.99 -33.55 2.56
N SER A 214 -15.01 -34.47 2.62
CA SER A 214 -13.72 -34.20 3.25
C SER A 214 -12.87 -33.26 2.41
N ASP A 215 -12.92 -33.41 1.09
CA ASP A 215 -12.18 -32.57 0.16
C ASP A 215 -12.66 -31.12 0.20
N ALA A 216 -13.97 -30.88 0.30
CA ALA A 216 -14.53 -29.53 0.47
C ALA A 216 -13.88 -28.75 1.62
N VAL A 217 -13.59 -29.42 2.74
CA VAL A 217 -12.88 -28.81 3.88
C VAL A 217 -11.43 -28.47 3.52
N LEU A 218 -10.72 -29.35 2.81
CA LEU A 218 -9.35 -29.10 2.37
C LEU A 218 -9.27 -27.98 1.33
N VAL A 219 -10.23 -27.91 0.41
CA VAL A 219 -10.37 -26.83 -0.57
C VAL A 219 -10.61 -25.51 0.12
N LEU A 220 -11.50 -25.47 1.12
CA LEU A 220 -11.77 -24.27 1.91
C LEU A 220 -10.50 -23.75 2.60
N LEU A 221 -9.77 -24.62 3.28
CA LEU A 221 -8.50 -24.28 3.93
C LEU A 221 -7.44 -23.79 2.93
N SER A 222 -7.39 -24.40 1.74
CA SER A 222 -6.47 -23.99 0.69
C SER A 222 -6.82 -22.62 0.11
N GLY A 223 -8.11 -22.34 -0.08
CA GLY A 223 -8.60 -21.04 -0.54
C GLY A 223 -8.23 -19.91 0.43
N ALA A 224 -8.41 -20.15 1.73
CA ALA A 224 -7.96 -19.22 2.76
C ALA A 224 -6.43 -19.01 2.74
N SER A 225 -5.66 -20.08 2.52
CA SER A 225 -4.19 -20.02 2.44
C SER A 225 -3.70 -19.21 1.23
N VAL A 226 -4.30 -19.41 0.05
CA VAL A 226 -3.95 -18.67 -1.16
C VAL A 226 -4.35 -17.20 -1.03
N SER A 227 -5.52 -16.91 -0.47
CA SER A 227 -5.95 -15.54 -0.20
C SER A 227 -5.00 -14.81 0.74
N TYR A 228 -4.45 -15.50 1.73
CA TYR A 228 -3.43 -14.96 2.63
C TYR A 228 -2.10 -14.68 1.92
N LEU A 229 -1.78 -15.43 0.86
CA LEU A 229 -0.49 -15.35 0.16
C LEU A 229 -0.42 -14.28 -0.95
N GLY A 230 -1.51 -13.61 -1.31
CA GLY A 230 -1.49 -12.34 -2.08
C GLY A 230 -0.71 -12.35 -3.41
N LEU A 231 -0.78 -13.45 -4.18
CA LEU A 231 -0.11 -13.56 -5.49
C LEU A 231 -0.51 -12.38 -6.41
N GLY A 232 0.46 -11.55 -6.83
CA GLY A 232 0.24 -10.42 -7.73
C GLY A 232 -0.03 -9.04 -7.08
N VAL A 233 -0.36 -9.00 -5.78
CA VAL A 233 -0.50 -7.74 -5.03
C VAL A 233 0.80 -7.45 -4.29
N LEU A 234 1.33 -6.23 -4.42
CA LEU A 234 2.54 -5.78 -3.73
C LEU A 234 2.17 -5.19 -2.36
N THR A 235 2.73 -5.74 -1.28
CA THR A 235 2.54 -5.20 0.09
C THR A 235 3.74 -4.35 0.52
N ILE A 236 3.51 -3.08 0.85
CA ILE A 236 4.54 -2.11 1.23
C ILE A 236 4.26 -1.61 2.65
N GLY A 237 5.15 -1.90 3.59
CA GLY A 237 5.11 -1.32 4.93
C GLY A 237 5.62 0.12 4.96
N ARG A 238 4.85 1.02 5.58
CA ARG A 238 5.21 2.40 5.92
C ARG A 238 4.97 2.66 7.41
N ARG A 239 5.35 3.83 7.93
CA ARG A 239 5.16 4.17 9.36
C ARG A 239 3.73 4.64 9.64
N GLU A 240 3.35 5.75 9.05
CA GLU A 240 2.03 6.38 9.21
C GLU A 240 1.10 6.15 8.01
N ASP A 241 -0.22 6.32 8.26
CA ASP A 241 -1.23 6.35 7.20
C ASP A 241 -1.34 7.75 6.57
N GLY A 242 -1.91 7.81 5.37
CA GLY A 242 -2.20 9.08 4.70
C GLY A 242 -3.34 9.87 5.35
N THR A 243 -3.55 11.09 4.88
CA THR A 243 -4.57 11.99 5.46
C THR A 243 -5.75 12.25 4.53
N THR A 244 -5.51 12.32 3.22
CA THR A 244 -6.56 12.62 2.23
C THR A 244 -6.19 12.10 0.85
N PHE A 245 -7.18 11.78 0.01
CA PHE A 245 -7.00 11.63 -1.44
C PHE A 245 -7.20 12.93 -2.23
N ASP A 246 -7.50 14.06 -1.59
CA ASP A 246 -7.56 15.36 -2.26
C ASP A 246 -6.15 15.99 -2.35
N PRO A 247 -5.52 16.03 -3.54
CA PRO A 247 -4.10 16.35 -3.63
C PRO A 247 -3.74 17.77 -3.21
N ILE A 248 -4.68 18.72 -3.30
CA ILE A 248 -4.41 20.12 -2.92
C ILE A 248 -4.42 20.34 -1.41
N LYS A 249 -4.93 19.37 -0.63
CA LYS A 249 -5.12 19.45 0.82
C LYS A 249 -4.02 18.75 1.62
N SER A 250 -3.07 18.07 0.95
CA SER A 250 -1.94 17.42 1.61
C SER A 250 -0.62 18.08 1.25
N ALA A 251 0.31 18.06 2.20
CA ALA A 251 1.72 18.41 2.02
C ALA A 251 2.67 17.25 2.38
N GLN A 252 2.13 16.05 2.62
CA GLN A 252 2.91 14.93 3.13
C GLN A 252 3.35 13.98 2.02
N ASN A 253 4.60 13.51 2.10
CA ASN A 253 5.15 12.57 1.13
C ASN A 253 4.38 11.24 1.08
N ILE A 254 3.89 10.76 2.23
CA ILE A 254 3.09 9.53 2.32
C ILE A 254 1.83 9.56 1.45
N ASP A 255 1.24 10.74 1.28
CA ASP A 255 0.08 10.96 0.43
C ASP A 255 0.56 11.08 -1.03
N ASN A 256 1.60 11.87 -1.29
CA ASN A 256 2.19 12.04 -2.63
C ASN A 256 2.63 10.70 -3.27
N TRP A 257 3.15 9.76 -2.47
CA TRP A 257 3.52 8.42 -2.93
C TRP A 257 2.30 7.64 -3.40
N VAL A 258 1.15 7.78 -2.74
CA VAL A 258 -0.10 7.14 -3.18
C VAL A 258 -0.73 7.91 -4.34
N PHE A 259 -0.70 9.24 -4.33
CA PHE A 259 -1.22 10.09 -5.42
C PHE A 259 -0.55 9.74 -6.75
N SER A 260 0.77 9.58 -6.74
CA SER A 260 1.56 9.22 -7.93
C SER A 260 1.17 7.89 -8.57
N ASN A 261 0.40 7.05 -7.87
CA ASN A 261 -0.12 5.77 -8.32
C ASN A 261 -1.61 5.82 -8.67
N VAL A 262 -2.40 6.67 -7.99
CA VAL A 262 -3.85 6.78 -8.15
C VAL A 262 -4.26 7.81 -9.21
N TYR A 263 -3.45 8.86 -9.36
CA TYR A 263 -3.67 9.95 -10.30
C TYR A 263 -2.53 10.03 -11.31
N ASP A 264 -2.74 10.86 -12.34
CA ASP A 264 -1.68 11.26 -13.24
C ASP A 264 -1.63 12.78 -13.37
N VAL A 265 -0.47 13.27 -13.78
CA VAL A 265 -0.15 14.70 -13.93
C VAL A 265 0.07 15.02 -15.41
N LEU A 266 0.02 16.31 -15.76
CA LEU A 266 0.20 16.74 -17.15
C LEU A 266 1.61 16.42 -17.66
N ILE A 267 2.62 16.67 -16.82
CA ILE A 267 4.03 16.45 -17.12
C ILE A 267 4.59 15.56 -16.03
N ARG A 268 5.37 14.54 -16.38
CA ARG A 268 6.05 13.66 -15.42
C ARG A 268 7.54 14.03 -15.33
N VAL A 269 8.24 13.44 -14.37
CA VAL A 269 9.70 13.42 -14.33
C VAL A 269 10.18 12.02 -14.64
N ASP A 270 11.34 11.88 -15.30
CA ASP A 270 11.98 10.58 -15.54
C ASP A 270 12.40 9.87 -14.24
N ASP A 271 12.69 8.57 -14.33
CA ASP A 271 13.05 7.74 -13.16
C ASP A 271 14.36 8.18 -12.50
N LYS A 272 15.15 9.00 -13.19
CA LYS A 272 16.38 9.59 -12.66
C LYS A 272 16.14 10.90 -11.93
N GLY A 273 14.94 11.48 -11.99
CA GLY A 273 14.66 12.77 -11.36
C GLY A 273 15.49 13.90 -11.97
N THR A 274 15.74 13.88 -13.29
CA THR A 274 16.61 14.84 -13.97
C THR A 274 15.94 15.59 -15.11
N LYS A 275 14.85 15.06 -15.69
CA LYS A 275 14.21 15.63 -16.88
C LYS A 275 12.70 15.51 -16.83
N LEU A 276 12.03 16.54 -17.37
CA LEU A 276 10.60 16.50 -17.61
C LEU A 276 10.30 15.60 -18.81
N VAL A 277 9.27 14.76 -18.68
CA VAL A 277 8.81 13.83 -19.71
C VAL A 277 7.28 13.91 -19.85
N PRO A 278 6.70 13.50 -20.99
CA PRO A 278 5.26 13.51 -21.18
C PRO A 278 4.49 12.72 -20.11
N GLY A 279 3.45 13.34 -19.54
CA GLY A 279 2.43 12.68 -18.72
C GLY A 279 1.12 12.60 -19.49
N LEU A 280 0.02 13.06 -18.91
CA LEU A 280 -1.25 13.24 -19.61
C LEU A 280 -1.14 14.21 -20.81
N ALA A 281 -0.21 15.17 -20.76
CA ALA A 281 0.16 15.94 -21.93
C ALA A 281 1.24 15.18 -22.72
N GLU A 282 0.93 14.77 -23.96
CA GLU A 282 1.88 14.08 -24.85
C GLU A 282 2.94 15.02 -25.43
N SER A 283 2.61 16.32 -25.53
CA SER A 283 3.52 17.37 -25.99
C SER A 283 3.07 18.74 -25.51
N TRP A 284 3.99 19.70 -25.54
CA TRP A 284 3.70 21.11 -25.25
C TRP A 284 4.57 22.06 -26.08
N SER A 285 4.07 23.27 -26.28
CA SER A 285 4.80 24.38 -26.88
C SER A 285 4.65 25.64 -26.04
N ILE A 286 5.70 26.44 -25.96
CA ILE A 286 5.73 27.72 -25.25
C ILE A 286 5.85 28.85 -26.26
N SER A 287 5.09 29.93 -26.10
CA SER A 287 5.23 31.12 -26.93
C SER A 287 6.60 31.79 -26.74
N PRO A 288 7.14 32.52 -27.74
CA PRO A 288 8.46 33.16 -27.65
C PRO A 288 8.64 34.08 -26.44
N GLU A 289 7.57 34.74 -26.00
CA GLU A 289 7.54 35.61 -24.82
C GLU A 289 7.44 34.84 -23.48
N GLY A 290 7.26 33.51 -23.51
CA GLY A 290 7.24 32.67 -22.31
C GLY A 290 5.93 32.75 -21.51
N LEU A 291 4.84 33.26 -22.10
CA LEU A 291 3.57 33.48 -21.39
C LEU A 291 2.49 32.45 -21.73
N THR A 292 2.49 31.90 -22.94
CA THR A 292 1.44 30.99 -23.39
C THR A 292 1.98 29.58 -23.56
N TYR A 293 1.41 28.63 -22.82
CA TYR A 293 1.72 27.21 -22.86
C TYR A 293 0.56 26.47 -23.50
N THR A 294 0.80 25.80 -24.62
CA THR A 294 -0.20 24.95 -25.29
C THR A 294 0.18 23.50 -25.10
N LEU A 295 -0.66 22.73 -24.41
CA LEU A 295 -0.46 21.32 -24.09
C LEU A 295 -1.45 20.47 -24.88
N LYS A 296 -0.97 19.39 -25.49
CA LYS A 296 -1.80 18.39 -26.17
C LYS A 296 -2.07 17.24 -25.21
N ILE A 297 -3.33 17.02 -24.88
CA ILE A 297 -3.77 15.96 -23.96
C ILE A 297 -3.95 14.67 -24.76
N ARG A 298 -3.30 13.59 -24.30
CA ARG A 298 -3.42 12.28 -24.92
C ARG A 298 -4.84 11.70 -24.70
N PRO A 299 -5.30 10.76 -25.54
CA PRO A 299 -6.47 9.95 -25.22
C PRO A 299 -6.22 9.17 -23.92
N ALA A 300 -7.03 9.41 -22.90
CA ALA A 300 -6.92 8.77 -21.60
C ALA A 300 -8.30 8.69 -20.94
N LYS A 301 -8.43 7.83 -19.94
CA LYS A 301 -9.66 7.63 -19.17
C LYS A 301 -9.40 7.71 -17.68
N PHE A 302 -10.44 8.04 -16.94
CA PHE A 302 -10.49 7.84 -15.50
C PHE A 302 -10.85 6.39 -15.16
N SER A 303 -10.64 6.00 -13.90
CA SER A 303 -10.88 4.64 -13.39
C SER A 303 -12.35 4.20 -13.39
N ASP A 304 -13.29 5.11 -13.64
CA ASP A 304 -14.72 4.81 -13.86
C ASP A 304 -15.08 4.62 -15.34
N GLY A 305 -14.08 4.67 -16.22
CA GLY A 305 -14.21 4.53 -17.68
C GLY A 305 -14.61 5.82 -18.40
N SER A 306 -14.83 6.93 -17.69
CA SER A 306 -15.09 8.23 -18.32
C SER A 306 -13.84 8.80 -19.01
N GLU A 307 -14.04 9.51 -20.11
CA GLU A 307 -12.95 10.14 -20.87
C GLU A 307 -12.32 11.29 -20.07
N LEU A 308 -10.99 11.37 -20.07
CA LEU A 308 -10.24 12.50 -19.52
C LEU A 308 -10.05 13.55 -20.61
N THR A 309 -10.39 14.81 -20.31
CA THR A 309 -10.34 15.91 -21.28
C THR A 309 -9.50 17.09 -20.78
N ALA A 310 -9.18 18.00 -21.70
CA ALA A 310 -8.55 19.28 -21.35
C ALA A 310 -9.39 20.11 -20.37
N SER A 311 -10.71 19.92 -20.31
CA SER A 311 -11.58 20.61 -19.34
C SER A 311 -11.30 20.16 -17.90
N ASP A 312 -11.02 18.87 -17.67
CA ASP A 312 -10.63 18.34 -16.37
C ASP A 312 -9.28 18.92 -15.91
N ALA A 313 -8.36 19.12 -16.86
CA ALA A 313 -7.09 19.78 -16.61
C ALA A 313 -7.27 21.27 -16.25
N VAL A 314 -8.15 21.99 -16.95
CA VAL A 314 -8.53 23.37 -16.58
C VAL A 314 -9.10 23.40 -15.17
N PHE A 315 -10.08 22.53 -14.88
CA PHE A 315 -10.70 22.44 -13.56
C PHE A 315 -9.64 22.25 -12.46
N SER A 316 -8.75 21.28 -12.63
CA SER A 316 -7.74 20.94 -11.62
C SER A 316 -6.73 22.09 -11.40
N LEU A 317 -6.26 22.72 -12.48
CA LEU A 317 -5.33 23.85 -12.42
C LEU A 317 -5.95 25.11 -11.78
N LEU A 318 -7.22 25.39 -12.09
CA LEU A 318 -7.92 26.51 -11.47
C LEU A 318 -8.28 26.20 -10.02
N ARG A 319 -8.61 24.95 -9.69
CA ARG A 319 -8.90 24.53 -8.32
C ARG A 319 -7.69 24.65 -7.41
N ILE A 320 -6.52 24.12 -7.80
CA ILE A 320 -5.30 24.28 -6.98
C ILE A 320 -4.91 25.75 -6.79
N ARG A 321 -5.18 26.61 -7.79
CA ARG A 321 -4.92 28.04 -7.74
C ARG A 321 -5.90 28.79 -6.86
N ASP A 322 -7.19 28.50 -6.94
CA ASP A 322 -8.25 29.38 -6.42
C ASP A 322 -8.93 28.85 -5.15
N ASP A 323 -8.83 27.56 -4.85
CA ASP A 323 -9.38 26.99 -3.62
C ASP A 323 -8.66 27.54 -2.38
N LYS A 324 -9.42 28.04 -1.41
CA LYS A 324 -8.87 28.67 -0.20
C LYS A 324 -8.17 27.69 0.74
N GLY A 325 -8.52 26.41 0.68
CA GLY A 325 -7.87 25.37 1.45
C GLY A 325 -6.72 24.69 0.70
N SER A 326 -6.35 25.16 -0.49
CA SER A 326 -5.18 24.66 -1.21
C SER A 326 -3.90 25.06 -0.49
N LEU A 327 -3.11 24.06 -0.08
CA LEU A 327 -1.79 24.28 0.53
C LEU A 327 -0.73 24.73 -0.48
N TRP A 328 -1.05 24.65 -1.77
CA TRP A 328 -0.10 24.85 -2.87
C TRP A 328 -0.43 26.06 -3.76
N SER A 329 -1.45 26.84 -3.41
CA SER A 329 -2.05 27.84 -4.31
C SER A 329 -1.06 28.86 -4.86
N ASP A 330 -0.05 29.26 -4.09
CA ASP A 330 0.85 30.37 -4.41
C ASP A 330 1.76 30.10 -5.59
N SER A 331 2.17 28.84 -5.76
CA SER A 331 2.94 28.41 -6.94
C SER A 331 2.11 28.59 -8.21
N TYR A 332 0.79 28.43 -8.12
CA TYR A 332 -0.14 28.47 -9.27
C TYR A 332 -0.81 29.83 -9.48
N LYS A 333 -0.67 30.81 -8.57
CA LYS A 333 -1.20 32.18 -8.74
C LYS A 333 -0.62 32.92 -9.95
N ILE A 334 0.50 32.42 -10.50
CA ILE A 334 1.09 32.90 -11.75
C ILE A 334 0.24 32.61 -12.98
N ILE A 335 -0.65 31.61 -12.92
CA ILE A 335 -1.63 31.35 -13.98
C ILE A 335 -2.63 32.50 -14.01
N ASP A 336 -2.69 33.22 -15.12
CA ASP A 336 -3.75 34.19 -15.41
C ASP A 336 -5.02 33.46 -15.83
N LYS A 337 -4.90 32.60 -16.84
CA LYS A 337 -6.02 31.86 -17.43
C LYS A 337 -5.61 30.46 -17.86
N ALA A 338 -6.51 29.50 -17.72
CA ALA A 338 -6.42 28.18 -18.34
C ALA A 338 -7.72 27.91 -19.12
N VAL A 339 -7.62 27.42 -20.35
CA VAL A 339 -8.77 27.18 -21.24
C VAL A 339 -8.58 25.89 -22.02
N ALA A 340 -9.64 25.09 -22.11
CA ALA A 340 -9.75 24.00 -23.06
C ALA A 340 -10.31 24.57 -24.37
N THR A 341 -9.49 24.63 -25.41
CA THR A 341 -9.92 25.12 -26.74
C THR A 341 -10.64 24.04 -27.54
N ASP A 342 -10.31 22.79 -27.25
CA ASP A 342 -11.00 21.57 -27.68
C ASP A 342 -10.75 20.48 -26.61
N PRO A 343 -11.39 19.29 -26.68
CA PRO A 343 -11.24 18.25 -25.67
C PRO A 343 -9.80 17.77 -25.42
N ARG A 344 -8.85 18.04 -26.33
CA ARG A 344 -7.46 17.60 -26.25
C ARG A 344 -6.44 18.74 -26.31
N THR A 345 -6.87 19.99 -26.26
CA THR A 345 -5.95 21.15 -26.29
C THR A 345 -6.20 22.08 -25.11
N LEU A 346 -5.26 22.05 -24.16
CA LEU A 346 -5.19 22.95 -23.02
C LEU A 346 -4.27 24.13 -23.36
N VAL A 347 -4.75 25.35 -23.16
CA VAL A 347 -3.97 26.58 -23.28
C VAL A 347 -3.91 27.26 -21.93
N ILE A 348 -2.71 27.48 -21.42
CA ILE A 348 -2.45 28.18 -20.16
C ILE A 348 -1.72 29.48 -20.48
N THR A 349 -2.22 30.59 -19.94
CA THR A 349 -1.59 31.90 -20.03
C THR A 349 -1.12 32.31 -18.63
N LEU A 350 0.15 32.69 -18.52
CA LEU A 350 0.76 33.19 -17.29
C LEU A 350 0.70 34.71 -17.22
N LYS A 351 0.72 35.26 -16.00
CA LYS A 351 0.81 36.70 -15.73
C LYS A 351 2.20 37.25 -16.02
N ASN A 352 3.22 36.44 -15.79
CA ASN A 352 4.64 36.73 -16.04
C ASN A 352 5.34 35.45 -16.53
N PRO A 353 6.48 35.56 -17.23
CA PRO A 353 7.30 34.39 -17.52
C PRO A 353 7.74 33.70 -16.22
N SER A 354 7.89 32.38 -16.28
CA SER A 354 8.29 31.58 -15.12
C SER A 354 9.24 30.47 -15.54
N ALA A 355 10.42 30.44 -14.92
CA ALA A 355 11.40 29.40 -15.16
C ALA A 355 10.98 28.04 -14.57
N SER A 356 10.17 28.04 -13.51
CA SER A 356 9.76 26.83 -12.78
C SER A 356 8.43 26.22 -13.25
N PHE A 357 7.61 26.96 -14.01
CA PHE A 357 6.21 26.58 -14.26
C PHE A 357 6.02 25.18 -14.86
N LEU A 358 6.81 24.78 -15.85
CA LEU A 358 6.70 23.41 -16.40
C LEU A 358 7.01 22.33 -15.37
N SER A 359 7.99 22.57 -14.50
CA SER A 359 8.32 21.63 -13.42
C SER A 359 7.23 21.57 -12.37
N GLN A 360 6.52 22.66 -12.10
CA GLN A 360 5.36 22.65 -11.19
C GLN A 360 4.23 21.74 -11.70
N LEU A 361 4.05 21.62 -13.01
CA LEU A 361 3.06 20.70 -13.61
C LEU A 361 3.39 19.20 -13.40
N ALA A 362 4.52 18.88 -12.79
CA ALA A 362 4.91 17.53 -12.40
C ALA A 362 4.72 17.22 -10.91
N LEU A 363 4.27 18.19 -10.12
CA LEU A 363 3.97 17.99 -8.71
C LEU A 363 2.78 17.03 -8.54
N PRO A 364 2.86 15.96 -7.72
CA PRO A 364 1.72 15.07 -7.49
C PRO A 364 0.46 15.80 -7.01
N ASN A 365 0.61 16.93 -6.31
CA ASN A 365 -0.49 17.75 -5.80
C ASN A 365 -1.28 18.49 -6.88
N VAL A 366 -0.77 18.60 -8.12
CA VAL A 366 -1.50 19.12 -9.30
C VAL A 366 -2.01 18.01 -10.22
N SER A 367 -2.24 16.83 -9.65
CA SER A 367 -2.93 15.71 -10.29
C SER A 367 -4.23 16.15 -10.98
N ILE A 368 -4.49 15.58 -12.16
CA ILE A 368 -5.71 15.88 -12.90
C ILE A 368 -6.86 15.05 -12.34
N LEU A 369 -7.87 15.74 -11.84
CA LEU A 369 -9.06 15.16 -11.19
C LEU A 369 -10.24 15.15 -12.16
N SER A 370 -11.12 14.15 -12.03
CA SER A 370 -12.40 14.14 -12.76
C SER A 370 -13.31 15.24 -12.21
N GLU A 371 -13.54 16.30 -13.00
CA GLU A 371 -14.40 17.43 -12.61
C GLU A 371 -15.82 16.92 -12.30
N LYS A 372 -16.31 16.01 -13.13
CA LYS A 372 -17.64 15.41 -13.00
C LYS A 372 -17.75 14.62 -11.69
N ALA A 373 -16.77 13.75 -11.39
CA ALA A 373 -16.82 12.94 -10.18
C ALA A 373 -16.70 13.82 -8.93
N MET A 374 -15.79 14.80 -8.91
CA MET A 374 -15.63 15.75 -7.81
C MET A 374 -16.95 16.49 -7.51
N LYS A 375 -17.63 17.01 -8.54
CA LYS A 375 -18.92 17.70 -8.38
C LYS A 375 -20.06 16.78 -7.96
N THR A 376 -20.04 15.52 -8.39
CA THR A 376 -21.12 14.56 -8.11
C THR A 376 -20.99 13.95 -6.71
N LEU A 377 -19.78 13.61 -6.29
CA LEU A 377 -19.49 12.98 -5.00
C LEU A 377 -19.40 14.01 -3.87
N GLY A 378 -18.93 15.22 -4.17
CA GLY A 378 -18.52 16.20 -3.18
C GLY A 378 -17.08 15.95 -2.69
N GLU A 379 -16.46 17.00 -2.14
CA GLU A 379 -15.03 16.98 -1.81
C GLU A 379 -14.67 15.92 -0.75
N GLU A 380 -15.48 15.78 0.31
CA GLU A 380 -15.23 14.82 1.39
C GLU A 380 -15.27 13.38 0.90
N ALA A 381 -16.27 13.01 0.10
CA ALA A 381 -16.38 11.66 -0.43
C ALA A 381 -15.31 11.36 -1.49
N TYR A 382 -14.95 12.37 -2.30
CA TYR A 382 -13.86 12.23 -3.27
C TYR A 382 -12.50 12.06 -2.57
N ALA A 383 -12.29 12.75 -1.45
CA ALA A 383 -11.09 12.65 -0.61
C ALA A 383 -10.93 11.28 0.07
N GLU A 384 -11.96 10.43 0.10
CA GLU A 384 -11.89 9.05 0.61
C GLU A 384 -11.83 8.02 -0.53
N LYS A 385 -12.59 8.25 -1.61
CA LYS A 385 -12.73 7.32 -2.73
C LYS A 385 -12.68 8.06 -4.07
N PRO A 386 -11.49 8.44 -4.53
CA PRO A 386 -11.34 9.26 -5.71
C PRO A 386 -11.56 8.48 -7.01
N VAL A 387 -11.87 9.24 -8.07
CA VAL A 387 -11.88 8.75 -9.45
C VAL A 387 -10.64 9.31 -10.15
N GLY A 388 -9.59 8.51 -10.22
CA GLY A 388 -8.27 8.91 -10.73
C GLY A 388 -7.95 8.35 -12.11
N SER A 389 -6.83 8.79 -12.69
CA SER A 389 -6.34 8.37 -14.00
C SER A 389 -5.01 7.61 -13.94
N GLY A 390 -4.53 7.27 -12.74
CA GLY A 390 -3.26 6.58 -12.53
C GLY A 390 -3.33 5.07 -12.80
N ALA A 391 -2.20 4.39 -12.59
CA ALA A 391 -2.05 2.96 -12.80
C ALA A 391 -2.87 2.08 -11.85
N PHE A 392 -3.27 2.64 -10.71
CA PHE A 392 -4.07 1.95 -9.71
C PHE A 392 -5.28 2.79 -9.29
N THR A 393 -6.31 2.14 -8.76
CA THR A 393 -7.51 2.78 -8.21
C THR A 393 -7.69 2.38 -6.76
N VAL A 394 -8.23 3.29 -5.94
CA VAL A 394 -8.53 3.03 -4.53
C VAL A 394 -9.65 2.00 -4.44
N LYS A 395 -9.34 0.83 -3.89
CA LYS A 395 -10.31 -0.23 -3.62
C LYS A 395 -10.89 -0.07 -2.23
N GLU A 396 -10.03 0.18 -1.25
CA GLU A 396 -10.40 0.35 0.15
C GLU A 396 -9.35 1.19 0.87
N TRP A 397 -9.78 2.06 1.77
CA TRP A 397 -8.90 2.75 2.71
C TRP A 397 -9.39 2.49 4.13
N ARG A 398 -8.53 1.87 4.94
CA ARG A 398 -8.74 1.64 6.37
C ARG A 398 -7.85 2.61 7.13
N ARG A 399 -8.45 3.69 7.63
CA ARG A 399 -7.75 4.75 8.37
C ARG A 399 -6.88 4.17 9.49
N GLY A 400 -5.59 4.50 9.46
CA GLY A 400 -4.59 4.03 10.43
C GLY A 400 -4.09 2.60 10.25
N ASP A 401 -4.57 1.84 9.27
CA ASP A 401 -4.14 0.45 8.97
C ASP A 401 -3.55 0.33 7.57
N ARG A 402 -4.35 0.58 6.52
CA ARG A 402 -3.89 0.36 5.14
C ARG A 402 -4.69 1.08 4.07
N VAL A 403 -4.01 1.37 2.96
CA VAL A 403 -4.62 1.72 1.68
C VAL A 403 -4.46 0.54 0.71
N ILE A 404 -5.59 0.02 0.21
CA ILE A 404 -5.63 -1.08 -0.77
C ILE A 404 -5.95 -0.50 -2.13
N LEU A 405 -5.03 -0.67 -3.07
CA LEU A 405 -5.16 -0.27 -4.46
C LEU A 405 -5.31 -1.50 -5.35
N ALA A 406 -6.14 -1.39 -6.38
CA ALA A 406 -6.29 -2.39 -7.44
C ALA A 406 -5.76 -1.82 -8.75
N LYS A 407 -5.23 -2.68 -9.63
CA LYS A 407 -4.82 -2.28 -10.98
C LYS A 407 -5.97 -1.57 -11.71
N ASN A 408 -5.67 -0.43 -12.33
CA ASN A 408 -6.62 0.29 -13.17
C ASN A 408 -6.55 -0.21 -14.63
N PRO A 409 -7.57 -0.91 -15.14
CA PRO A 409 -7.56 -1.40 -16.53
C PRO A 409 -7.69 -0.27 -17.56
N ASP A 410 -8.18 0.90 -17.16
CA ASP A 410 -8.40 2.07 -18.02
C ASP A 410 -7.20 3.04 -18.02
N PHE A 411 -6.13 2.74 -17.27
CA PHE A 411 -4.90 3.49 -17.34
C PHE A 411 -4.35 3.48 -18.77
N TRP A 412 -3.91 4.64 -19.27
CA TRP A 412 -3.48 4.79 -20.67
C TRP A 412 -2.24 3.94 -21.02
N GLU A 413 -1.50 3.49 -20.00
CA GLU A 413 -0.38 2.54 -20.09
C GLU A 413 -0.66 1.22 -19.34
N ALA A 414 -1.93 0.83 -19.12
CA ALA A 414 -2.29 -0.40 -18.40
C ALA A 414 -1.57 -1.70 -18.84
N PRO A 415 -1.18 -1.88 -20.13
CA PRO A 415 -0.37 -3.03 -20.54
C PRO A 415 1.04 -3.12 -19.94
N SER A 416 1.65 -2.01 -19.49
CA SER A 416 2.97 -2.04 -18.85
C SER A 416 2.91 -2.43 -17.37
N VAL A 417 1.74 -2.28 -16.74
CA VAL A 417 1.55 -2.54 -15.30
C VAL A 417 1.47 -4.03 -15.03
N SER A 418 2.44 -4.58 -14.32
CA SER A 418 2.50 -6.03 -14.02
C SER A 418 1.78 -6.43 -12.73
N LEU A 419 1.61 -5.50 -11.78
CA LEU A 419 0.97 -5.76 -10.49
C LEU A 419 -0.56 -5.75 -10.61
N ASP A 420 -1.23 -6.63 -9.88
CA ASP A 420 -2.69 -6.65 -9.78
C ASP A 420 -3.23 -5.63 -8.75
N GLY A 421 -2.35 -5.15 -7.87
CA GLY A 421 -2.66 -4.16 -6.85
C GLY A 421 -1.48 -3.86 -5.95
N VAL A 422 -1.67 -2.88 -5.07
CA VAL A 422 -0.68 -2.45 -4.07
C VAL A 422 -1.39 -2.22 -2.74
N GLU A 423 -0.85 -2.75 -1.65
CA GLU A 423 -1.29 -2.43 -0.30
C GLU A 423 -0.21 -1.62 0.42
N TRP A 424 -0.53 -0.39 0.79
CA TRP A 424 0.29 0.41 1.69
C TRP A 424 -0.17 0.15 3.12
N ILE A 425 0.67 -0.46 3.94
CA ILE A 425 0.33 -0.93 5.29
C ILE A 425 1.08 -0.09 6.33
N SER A 426 0.35 0.51 7.26
CA SER A 426 0.88 1.34 8.32
C SER A 426 1.36 0.48 9.50
N VAL A 427 2.67 0.50 9.72
CA VAL A 427 3.38 -0.19 10.80
C VAL A 427 4.37 0.81 11.41
N PRO A 428 3.93 1.61 12.41
CA PRO A 428 4.74 2.70 12.97
C PRO A 428 6.10 2.25 13.53
N ASP A 429 6.12 1.13 14.24
CA ASP A 429 7.33 0.59 14.86
C ASP A 429 8.30 0.02 13.82
N ASP A 430 9.49 0.62 13.73
CA ASP A 430 10.53 0.26 12.76
C ASP A 430 10.95 -1.21 12.89
N ASN A 431 11.16 -1.70 14.13
CA ASN A 431 11.61 -3.06 14.38
C ASN A 431 10.56 -4.10 13.92
N THR A 432 9.29 -3.87 14.24
CA THR A 432 8.16 -4.69 13.78
C THR A 432 8.09 -4.74 12.27
N ARG A 433 8.20 -3.58 11.60
CA ARG A 433 8.14 -3.50 10.14
C ARG A 433 9.30 -4.25 9.47
N MET A 434 10.52 -4.14 9.99
CA MET A 434 11.67 -4.89 9.48
C MET A 434 11.50 -6.40 9.66
N LEU A 435 10.99 -6.83 10.82
CA LEU A 435 10.69 -8.25 11.08
C LEU A 435 9.62 -8.80 10.13
N MET A 436 8.59 -8.01 9.79
CA MET A 436 7.56 -8.43 8.85
C MET A 436 8.13 -8.68 7.45
N VAL A 437 8.95 -7.77 6.91
CA VAL A 437 9.60 -7.99 5.60
C VAL A 437 10.50 -9.23 5.63
N GLN A 438 11.30 -9.39 6.70
CA GLN A 438 12.16 -10.57 6.88
C GLN A 438 11.37 -11.89 6.90
N LYS A 439 10.15 -11.90 7.45
CA LYS A 439 9.36 -13.12 7.66
C LYS A 439 8.51 -13.58 6.50
N GLY A 440 7.82 -12.70 5.79
CA GLY A 440 6.83 -13.18 4.82
C GLY A 440 5.86 -12.12 4.43
N GLU A 441 4.96 -11.86 5.37
CA GLU A 441 4.81 -10.54 5.96
C GLU A 441 4.44 -9.42 5.00
N LEU A 442 5.51 -8.76 4.55
CA LEU A 442 5.53 -7.66 3.62
C LEU A 442 6.49 -7.99 2.48
N ASP A 443 6.12 -7.58 1.27
CA ASP A 443 6.98 -7.67 0.09
C ASP A 443 8.07 -6.59 0.10
N ALA A 444 7.75 -5.40 0.61
CA ALA A 444 8.68 -4.30 0.79
C ALA A 444 8.38 -3.47 2.03
N ALA A 445 9.36 -2.73 2.51
CA ALA A 445 9.15 -1.67 3.49
C ALA A 445 10.05 -0.46 3.20
N ILE A 446 9.52 0.70 3.54
CA ILE A 446 10.24 1.97 3.53
C ILE A 446 10.59 2.39 4.96
N TYR A 447 11.35 3.48 5.09
CA TYR A 447 11.86 3.98 6.37
C TYR A 447 12.72 2.92 7.10
N VAL A 448 13.65 2.29 6.40
CA VAL A 448 14.58 1.35 7.03
C VAL A 448 15.54 2.13 7.93
N PRO A 449 15.68 1.80 9.23
CA PRO A 449 16.64 2.47 10.08
C PRO A 449 18.07 2.19 9.62
N PHE A 450 18.94 3.21 9.65
CA PHE A 450 20.34 3.10 9.22
C PHE A 450 21.09 1.95 9.92
N SER A 451 20.80 1.73 11.21
CA SER A 451 21.37 0.65 12.04
C SER A 451 21.06 -0.76 11.50
N ARG A 452 19.98 -0.92 10.72
CA ARG A 452 19.49 -2.22 10.23
C ARG A 452 20.06 -2.59 8.85
N VAL A 453 20.60 -1.63 8.10
CA VAL A 453 21.04 -1.80 6.71
C VAL A 453 22.02 -2.98 6.55
N GLU A 454 23.11 -2.99 7.33
CA GLU A 454 24.13 -4.03 7.22
C GLU A 454 23.66 -5.40 7.69
N ASN A 455 22.65 -5.46 8.57
CA ASN A 455 22.03 -6.74 8.95
C ASN A 455 21.11 -7.26 7.83
N LEU A 456 20.27 -6.39 7.26
CA LEU A 456 19.33 -6.75 6.20
C LEU A 456 20.05 -7.22 4.93
N LYS A 457 21.18 -6.60 4.56
CA LYS A 457 22.03 -7.03 3.43
C LYS A 457 22.57 -8.46 3.58
N LYS A 458 22.64 -9.01 4.79
CA LYS A 458 23.09 -10.39 5.03
C LYS A 458 22.00 -11.42 4.76
N ASN A 459 20.73 -11.01 4.67
CA ASN A 459 19.63 -11.90 4.34
C ASN A 459 19.59 -12.11 2.81
N PRO A 460 19.80 -13.35 2.29
CA PRO A 460 19.82 -13.61 0.85
C PRO A 460 18.46 -13.45 0.16
N ASP A 461 17.37 -13.38 0.92
CA ASP A 461 16.01 -13.23 0.42
C ASP A 461 15.58 -11.76 0.28
N LEU A 462 16.43 -10.82 0.70
CA LEU A 462 16.15 -9.39 0.70
C LEU A 462 17.11 -8.61 -0.20
N VAL A 463 16.62 -7.48 -0.68
CA VAL A 463 17.39 -6.46 -1.40
C VAL A 463 17.21 -5.14 -0.66
N VAL A 464 18.31 -4.56 -0.19
CA VAL A 464 18.31 -3.22 0.40
C VAL A 464 18.63 -2.20 -0.69
N HIS A 465 17.73 -1.24 -0.88
CA HIS A 465 17.85 -0.18 -1.86
C HIS A 465 18.42 1.07 -1.17
N LEU A 466 19.44 1.66 -1.79
CA LEU A 466 20.07 2.91 -1.37
C LEU A 466 19.98 3.89 -2.53
N ASP A 467 18.79 4.44 -2.74
CA ASP A 467 18.50 5.26 -3.91
C ASP A 467 19.04 6.68 -3.71
N PRO A 468 19.62 7.32 -4.74
CA PRO A 468 19.96 8.73 -4.69
C PRO A 468 18.72 9.56 -4.35
N SER A 469 18.88 10.63 -3.57
CA SER A 469 17.75 11.37 -3.03
C SER A 469 18.01 12.88 -3.08
N THR A 470 16.91 13.63 -2.96
CA THR A 470 16.92 15.04 -2.55
C THR A 470 16.49 15.16 -1.08
N ARG A 471 16.80 14.15 -0.26
CA ARG A 471 16.44 14.12 1.15
C ARG A 471 17.39 14.96 2.00
N GLU A 472 16.82 15.82 2.83
CA GLU A 472 17.52 16.62 3.82
C GLU A 472 16.75 16.54 5.14
N ASP A 473 17.42 16.07 6.19
CA ASP A 473 16.88 15.93 7.53
C ASP A 473 17.42 17.06 8.42
N HIS A 474 16.51 17.71 9.15
CA HIS A 474 16.76 18.91 9.95
C HIS A 474 16.03 18.88 11.29
N LEU A 475 16.47 19.75 12.19
CA LEU A 475 15.73 20.09 13.41
C LEU A 475 14.92 21.36 13.18
N LEU A 476 13.60 21.23 13.29
CA LEU A 476 12.67 22.35 13.35
C LEU A 476 12.84 23.10 14.67
N LEU A 477 12.71 24.42 14.62
CA LEU A 477 12.62 25.29 15.78
C LEU A 477 11.38 26.17 15.59
N ASN A 478 10.51 26.25 16.58
CA ASN A 478 9.35 27.13 16.51
C ASN A 478 9.75 28.57 16.86
N HIS A 479 9.81 29.45 15.86
CA HIS A 479 10.26 30.83 16.02
C HIS A 479 9.27 31.71 16.79
N GLU A 480 8.04 31.26 17.03
CA GLU A 480 7.06 32.01 17.82
C GLU A 480 7.21 31.77 19.33
N HIS A 481 8.01 30.78 19.75
CA HIS A 481 8.08 30.33 21.13
C HIS A 481 9.23 30.97 21.92
N GLY A 482 8.89 31.91 22.79
CA GLY A 482 9.78 32.43 23.84
C GLY A 482 11.15 32.88 23.32
N ALA A 483 12.22 32.26 23.83
CA ALA A 483 13.59 32.61 23.45
C ALA A 483 13.96 32.19 22.02
N LEU A 484 13.27 31.21 21.42
CA LEU A 484 13.53 30.75 20.06
C LEU A 484 13.20 31.80 18.99
N ALA A 485 12.45 32.85 19.33
CA ALA A 485 12.23 33.99 18.44
C ALA A 485 13.52 34.76 18.12
N LYS A 486 14.52 34.72 19.02
CA LYS A 486 15.79 35.42 18.85
C LYS A 486 16.75 34.61 17.97
N PRO A 487 17.23 35.16 16.84
CA PRO A 487 18.21 34.48 16.00
C PRO A 487 19.46 34.07 16.78
N GLU A 488 19.92 34.87 17.74
CA GLU A 488 21.10 34.60 18.54
C GLU A 488 20.95 33.32 19.38
N VAL A 489 19.75 33.04 19.89
CA VAL A 489 19.44 31.82 20.63
C VAL A 489 19.47 30.63 19.69
N ARG A 490 18.85 30.71 18.51
CA ARG A 490 18.87 29.61 17.52
C ARG A 490 20.28 29.34 17.00
N GLN A 491 21.09 30.39 16.80
CA GLN A 491 22.50 30.27 16.44
C GLN A 491 23.31 29.61 17.54
N ALA A 492 23.04 29.92 18.81
CA ALA A 492 23.69 29.25 19.93
C ALA A 492 23.32 27.75 19.99
N LEU A 493 22.06 27.40 19.73
CA LEU A 493 21.63 25.99 19.65
C LEU A 493 22.32 25.26 18.48
N ASP A 494 22.45 25.88 17.30
CA ASP A 494 23.20 25.32 16.15
C ASP A 494 24.68 25.06 16.51
N MET A 495 25.31 25.98 17.26
CA MET A 495 26.70 25.83 17.75
C MET A 495 26.85 24.80 18.88
N ALA A 496 25.80 24.53 19.63
CA ALA A 496 25.82 23.57 20.73
C ALA A 496 25.78 22.11 20.26
N ILE A 497 25.51 21.87 18.97
CA ILE A 497 25.34 20.53 18.40
C ILE A 497 26.59 20.13 17.61
N ASP A 498 27.25 19.06 18.06
CA ASP A 498 28.28 18.35 17.30
C ASP A 498 27.61 17.52 16.19
N LYS A 499 27.33 18.19 15.07
CA LYS A 499 26.69 17.57 13.91
C LYS A 499 27.49 16.42 13.33
N LYS A 500 28.83 16.50 13.37
CA LYS A 500 29.67 15.44 12.82
C LYS A 500 29.48 14.15 13.63
N SER A 501 29.60 14.24 14.95
CA SER A 501 29.37 13.09 15.84
C SER A 501 27.93 12.59 15.77
N LEU A 502 26.95 13.49 15.70
CA LEU A 502 25.54 13.15 15.59
C LEU A 502 25.24 12.36 14.30
N VAL A 503 25.68 12.88 13.16
CA VAL A 503 25.41 12.26 11.85
C VAL A 503 26.12 10.92 11.72
N GLU A 504 27.36 10.80 12.17
CA GLU A 504 28.10 9.53 12.16
C GLU A 504 27.36 8.46 13.00
N ALA A 505 26.92 8.82 14.21
CA ALA A 505 26.23 7.90 15.10
C ALA A 505 24.80 7.53 14.63
N ALA A 506 24.04 8.49 14.11
CA ALA A 506 22.65 8.28 13.71
C ALA A 506 22.53 7.58 12.34
N THR A 507 23.42 7.91 11.41
CA THR A 507 23.32 7.42 10.01
C THR A 507 24.24 6.23 9.72
N PHE A 508 25.07 5.81 10.68
CA PHE A 508 26.03 4.71 10.51
C PHE A 508 26.93 4.89 9.27
N GLY A 509 27.31 6.14 8.98
CA GLY A 509 28.16 6.51 7.85
C GLY A 509 27.45 6.59 6.49
N LEU A 510 26.14 6.36 6.43
CA LEU A 510 25.36 6.45 5.19
C LEU A 510 24.88 7.88 4.88
N GLY A 511 24.96 8.80 5.84
CA GLY A 511 24.63 10.20 5.68
C GLY A 511 25.85 11.12 5.69
N THR A 512 25.65 12.36 5.22
CA THR A 512 26.66 13.43 5.28
C THR A 512 26.08 14.67 5.94
N VAL A 513 26.87 15.39 6.72
CA VAL A 513 26.43 16.63 7.39
C VAL A 513 25.83 17.61 6.37
N ALA A 514 24.62 18.09 6.67
CA ALA A 514 23.95 19.10 5.86
C ALA A 514 24.37 20.51 6.26
N ASN A 515 24.38 21.43 5.29
CA ASN A 515 24.73 22.83 5.49
C ASN A 515 23.81 23.80 4.75
N SER A 516 22.75 23.30 4.14
CA SER A 516 21.79 24.07 3.39
C SER A 516 20.43 23.38 3.39
N TYR A 517 19.37 24.18 3.48
CA TYR A 517 18.03 23.70 3.24
C TYR A 517 17.86 23.19 1.81
N ILE A 518 18.63 23.63 0.80
CA ILE A 518 18.56 23.01 -0.53
C ILE A 518 19.32 21.67 -0.49
N PRO A 519 18.67 20.52 -0.79
CA PRO A 519 19.30 19.21 -0.68
C PRO A 519 20.50 19.01 -1.60
N LYS A 520 21.47 18.20 -1.16
CA LYS A 520 22.62 17.79 -1.97
C LYS A 520 22.14 16.95 -3.16
N GLY A 521 22.26 17.50 -4.37
CA GLY A 521 21.77 16.89 -5.61
C GLY A 521 20.64 17.67 -6.30
N ALA A 522 20.06 18.67 -5.62
CA ALA A 522 19.09 19.57 -6.21
C ALA A 522 19.76 20.71 -7.01
N LEU A 523 19.01 21.27 -7.97
CA LEU A 523 19.43 22.44 -8.73
C LEU A 523 19.70 23.64 -7.80
N TYR A 524 20.81 24.35 -8.05
CA TYR A 524 21.31 25.50 -7.27
C TYR A 524 21.71 25.21 -5.81
N HIS A 525 21.97 23.96 -5.43
CA HIS A 525 22.58 23.65 -4.14
C HIS A 525 23.95 24.33 -3.98
N TYR A 526 24.13 25.08 -2.88
CA TYR A 526 25.39 25.78 -2.57
C TYR A 526 26.22 25.00 -1.55
N ALA A 527 27.18 24.22 -2.04
CA ALA A 527 28.01 23.34 -1.21
C ALA A 527 28.91 24.11 -0.20
N ASP A 528 29.32 25.33 -0.54
CA ASP A 528 30.20 26.17 0.28
C ASP A 528 29.42 27.08 1.27
N ASN A 529 28.18 26.70 1.61
CA ASN A 529 27.39 27.43 2.61
C ASN A 529 27.99 27.32 4.02
N LEU A 530 27.65 28.29 4.88
CA LEU A 530 28.15 28.38 6.24
C LEU A 530 27.91 27.07 7.01
N GLN A 531 29.00 26.43 7.42
CA GLN A 531 28.98 25.36 8.42
C GLN A 531 29.32 25.94 9.78
N ARG A 532 28.32 26.10 10.64
CA ARG A 532 28.52 26.68 11.97
C ARG A 532 29.39 25.74 12.82
N PRO A 533 30.50 26.22 13.41
CA PRO A 533 31.39 25.36 14.17
C PRO A 533 30.71 24.89 15.46
N TYR A 534 30.98 23.65 15.86
CA TYR A 534 30.62 23.14 17.18
C TYR A 534 31.49 23.82 18.25
N ASP A 535 30.87 24.65 19.07
CA ASP A 535 31.52 25.40 20.15
C ASP A 535 30.51 25.60 21.30
N PRO A 536 30.40 24.61 22.21
CA PRO A 536 29.45 24.66 23.32
C PRO A 536 29.78 25.77 24.33
N VAL A 537 31.05 26.19 24.43
CA VAL A 537 31.45 27.27 25.34
C VAL A 537 30.88 28.59 24.85
N LYS A 538 31.08 28.90 23.56
CA LYS A 538 30.52 30.10 22.94
C LYS A 538 28.99 30.04 22.86
N ALA A 539 28.40 28.88 22.57
CA ALA A 539 26.95 28.70 22.61
C ALA A 539 26.36 29.06 23.98
N LYS A 540 26.96 28.56 25.07
CA LYS A 540 26.53 28.89 26.44
C LYS A 540 26.64 30.40 26.73
N GLN A 541 27.71 31.05 26.26
CA GLN A 541 27.86 32.50 26.40
C GLN A 541 26.78 33.25 25.61
N MET A 542 26.53 32.88 24.35
CA MET A 542 25.49 33.48 23.52
C MET A 542 24.09 33.32 24.11
N LEU A 543 23.78 32.17 24.71
CA LEU A 543 22.53 31.97 25.45
C LEU A 543 22.43 32.91 26.64
N ALA A 544 23.52 33.10 27.40
CA ALA A 544 23.54 34.02 28.53
C ALA A 544 23.35 35.49 28.10
N ASP A 545 24.07 35.92 27.06
CA ASP A 545 23.98 37.27 26.52
C ASP A 545 22.58 37.56 25.95
N ALA A 546 21.91 36.54 25.40
CA ALA A 546 20.53 36.63 24.92
C ALA A 546 19.47 36.53 26.04
N GLY A 547 19.88 36.33 27.30
CA GLY A 547 18.99 36.17 28.45
C GLY A 547 18.24 34.83 28.49
N ALA A 548 18.82 33.77 27.92
CA ALA A 548 18.23 32.45 27.75
C ALA A 548 19.00 31.32 28.49
N SER A 549 19.62 31.64 29.63
CA SER A 549 20.47 30.70 30.40
C SER A 549 19.74 29.50 31.05
N ASP A 550 18.42 29.56 31.24
CA ASP A 550 17.57 28.48 31.78
C ASP A 550 16.50 28.05 30.76
N LEU A 551 16.89 27.97 29.49
CA LEU A 551 15.97 27.63 28.41
C LEU A 551 15.45 26.19 28.57
N LYS A 552 14.12 26.04 28.52
CA LYS A 552 13.41 24.77 28.57
C LYS A 552 12.67 24.57 27.26
N LEU A 553 12.85 23.41 26.64
CA LEU A 553 12.28 23.08 25.33
C LEU A 553 11.48 21.78 25.40
N ASN A 554 10.25 21.79 24.89
CA ASN A 554 9.47 20.60 24.56
C ASN A 554 9.92 20.05 23.21
N TYR A 555 10.42 18.81 23.21
CA TYR A 555 10.86 18.12 22.00
C TYR A 555 9.89 17.00 21.66
N VAL A 556 9.10 17.22 20.61
CA VAL A 556 8.20 16.20 20.04
C VAL A 556 9.01 15.20 19.22
N VAL A 557 8.88 13.91 19.55
CA VAL A 557 9.60 12.79 18.93
C VAL A 557 8.60 11.75 18.42
N ASN A 558 8.77 11.30 17.19
CA ASN A 558 7.95 10.23 16.61
C ASN A 558 8.24 8.89 17.30
N ALA A 559 7.26 8.35 18.02
CA ALA A 559 7.38 7.07 18.69
C ALA A 559 7.54 5.92 17.67
N GLY A 560 8.43 4.97 17.97
CA GLY A 560 8.70 3.82 17.08
C GLY A 560 9.68 4.11 15.94
N ASN A 561 10.10 5.37 15.76
CA ASN A 561 11.18 5.76 14.84
C ASN A 561 12.54 5.66 15.55
N GLU A 562 13.30 4.59 15.28
CA GLU A 562 14.59 4.33 15.95
C GLU A 562 15.60 5.49 15.74
N VAL A 563 15.58 6.11 14.55
CA VAL A 563 16.52 7.18 14.19
C VAL A 563 16.17 8.48 14.92
N ASP A 564 14.90 8.88 14.93
CA ASP A 564 14.47 10.10 15.64
C ASP A 564 14.70 9.98 17.14
N GLU A 565 14.40 8.81 17.73
CA GLU A 565 14.63 8.59 19.17
C GLU A 565 16.11 8.67 19.54
N GLN A 566 16.99 8.11 18.70
CA GLN A 566 18.44 8.20 18.91
C GLN A 566 18.93 9.66 18.79
N ILE A 567 18.50 10.37 17.75
CA ILE A 567 18.84 11.80 17.56
C ILE A 567 18.34 12.61 18.74
N ALA A 568 17.12 12.35 19.22
CA ALA A 568 16.52 13.10 20.31
C ALA A 568 17.31 13.00 21.62
N VAL A 569 17.75 11.80 21.98
CA VAL A 569 18.60 11.57 23.16
C VAL A 569 19.96 12.27 23.00
N MET A 570 20.57 12.19 21.81
CA MET A 570 21.85 12.86 21.56
C MET A 570 21.73 14.38 21.64
N LEU A 571 20.69 14.96 21.04
CA LEU A 571 20.41 16.40 21.12
C LEU A 571 20.15 16.83 22.56
N GLN A 572 19.32 16.11 23.31
CA GLN A 572 19.07 16.40 24.74
C GLN A 572 20.38 16.43 25.54
N GLN A 573 21.27 15.46 25.34
CA GLN A 573 22.56 15.41 26.03
C GLN A 573 23.50 16.56 25.64
N GLN A 574 23.54 16.94 24.37
CA GLN A 574 24.41 18.02 23.89
C GLN A 574 23.89 19.39 24.32
N LEU A 575 22.57 19.62 24.25
CA LEU A 575 21.92 20.85 24.71
C LEU A 575 22.04 21.04 26.23
N ALA A 576 22.01 19.96 27.02
CA ALA A 576 22.22 20.03 28.46
C ALA A 576 23.60 20.61 28.84
N LYS A 577 24.65 20.39 28.02
CA LYS A 577 26.00 20.91 28.27
C LYS A 577 26.06 22.45 28.23
N VAL A 578 25.13 23.07 27.51
CA VAL A 578 25.03 24.53 27.39
C VAL A 578 23.94 25.13 28.28
N GLY A 579 23.35 24.33 29.18
CA GLY A 579 22.34 24.77 30.15
C GLY A 579 20.89 24.72 29.64
N VAL A 580 20.64 24.10 28.48
CA VAL A 580 19.29 23.97 27.91
C VAL A 580 18.67 22.65 28.37
N THR A 581 17.51 22.71 29.02
CA THR A 581 16.76 21.53 29.45
C THR A 581 15.76 21.14 28.36
N THR A 582 15.81 19.90 27.89
CA THR A 582 14.89 19.42 26.84
C THR A 582 14.03 18.28 27.38
N THR A 583 12.70 18.38 27.29
CA THR A 583 11.75 17.33 27.67
C THR A 583 11.32 16.59 26.42
N LEU A 584 11.60 15.29 26.35
CA LEU A 584 11.20 14.46 25.21
C LEU A 584 9.74 14.03 25.37
N GLN A 585 8.90 14.40 24.41
CA GLN A 585 7.50 13.99 24.31
C GLN A 585 7.36 13.03 23.12
N LYS A 586 7.31 11.74 23.42
CA LYS A 586 7.10 10.70 22.41
C LYS A 586 5.60 10.57 22.10
N VAL A 587 5.24 10.68 20.82
CA VAL A 587 3.84 10.59 20.34
C VAL A 587 3.74 9.78 19.06
N ASP A 588 2.55 9.30 18.71
CA ASP A 588 2.31 8.64 17.42
C ASP A 588 2.68 9.58 16.25
N PRO A 589 3.26 9.10 15.14
CA PRO A 589 3.64 9.97 14.03
C PRO A 589 2.51 10.82 13.45
N SER A 590 1.28 10.30 13.41
CA SER A 590 0.11 11.07 12.94
C SER A 590 -0.20 12.22 13.90
N GLN A 591 -0.16 11.92 15.21
CA GLN A 591 -0.32 12.93 16.26
C GLN A 591 0.80 13.97 16.27
N SER A 592 2.05 13.54 16.04
CA SER A 592 3.21 14.42 15.90
C SER A 592 2.97 15.46 14.81
N TRP A 593 2.49 15.03 13.64
CA TRP A 593 2.17 15.92 12.54
C TRP A 593 1.10 16.96 12.91
N ASP A 594 0.02 16.53 13.58
CA ASP A 594 -1.03 17.45 14.07
C ASP A 594 -0.46 18.49 15.05
N MET A 595 0.43 18.07 15.96
CA MET A 595 1.11 18.99 16.88
C MET A 595 2.02 19.98 16.16
N LEU A 596 2.74 19.55 15.12
CA LEU A 596 3.56 20.44 14.30
C LEU A 596 2.71 21.48 13.55
N ILE A 597 1.55 21.09 13.03
CA ILE A 597 0.58 22.01 12.41
C ILE A 597 0.05 23.00 13.45
N ALA A 598 -0.34 22.52 14.63
CA ALA A 598 -0.88 23.36 15.71
C ALA A 598 0.17 24.32 16.29
N GLY A 599 1.44 23.97 16.23
CA GLY A 599 2.53 24.74 16.87
C GLY A 599 2.88 24.26 18.26
N ASP A 600 2.35 23.11 18.69
CA ASP A 600 2.49 22.56 20.04
C ASP A 600 3.84 21.85 20.27
N TYR A 601 4.93 22.48 19.87
CA TYR A 601 6.30 21.98 20.01
C TYR A 601 7.29 23.15 20.03
N ASP A 602 8.45 22.95 20.65
CA ASP A 602 9.56 23.91 20.54
C ASP A 602 10.58 23.44 19.50
N ILE A 603 10.93 22.15 19.54
CA ILE A 603 11.81 21.51 18.56
C ILE A 603 11.27 20.14 18.15
N SER A 604 11.54 19.74 16.91
CA SER A 604 11.25 18.39 16.41
C SER A 604 12.12 18.07 15.20
N VAL A 605 12.48 16.81 15.01
CA VAL A 605 13.19 16.39 13.79
C VAL A 605 12.18 16.21 12.68
N MET A 606 12.49 16.76 11.51
CA MET A 606 11.71 16.56 10.32
C MET A 606 12.63 16.47 9.10
N TYR A 607 12.06 16.13 7.96
CA TYR A 607 12.81 16.00 6.72
C TYR A 607 12.06 16.67 5.57
N TRP A 608 12.81 16.91 4.49
CA TRP A 608 12.28 17.38 3.23
C TRP A 608 12.75 16.47 2.08
N THR A 609 11.98 16.45 1.00
CA THR A 609 12.33 15.91 -0.31
C THR A 609 11.80 16.85 -1.38
N ASN A 610 12.54 17.09 -2.46
CA ASN A 610 12.00 17.87 -3.58
C ASN A 610 11.05 16.99 -4.39
N ASP A 611 9.85 17.47 -4.67
CA ASP A 611 8.89 16.75 -5.52
C ASP A 611 9.03 17.13 -7.01
N ILE A 612 9.71 18.26 -7.29
CA ILE A 612 9.99 18.74 -8.65
C ILE A 612 11.49 19.06 -8.82
N LEU A 613 11.93 19.20 -10.08
CA LEU A 613 13.32 19.50 -10.42
C LEU A 613 13.80 20.89 -9.98
N ASP A 614 12.87 21.84 -9.92
CA ASP A 614 13.16 23.25 -9.71
C ASP A 614 13.11 23.63 -8.22
N PRO A 615 14.08 24.40 -7.70
CA PRO A 615 14.15 24.73 -6.28
C PRO A 615 13.07 25.71 -5.82
N ASP A 616 12.32 26.34 -6.75
CA ASP A 616 11.22 27.26 -6.45
C ASP A 616 10.15 26.63 -5.56
N GLN A 617 9.79 25.35 -5.75
CA GLN A 617 8.80 24.68 -4.90
C GLN A 617 9.22 24.68 -3.44
N LYS A 618 10.38 24.06 -3.13
CA LYS A 618 10.91 24.01 -1.76
C LYS A 618 11.08 25.41 -1.19
N THR A 619 11.73 26.29 -1.94
CA THR A 619 12.07 27.65 -1.50
C THR A 619 10.82 28.44 -1.15
N THR A 620 9.80 28.38 -2.00
CA THR A 620 8.51 29.03 -1.76
C THR A 620 7.83 28.47 -0.52
N PHE A 621 7.83 27.15 -0.37
CA PHE A 621 7.09 26.47 0.68
C PHE A 621 7.75 26.56 2.06
N VAL A 622 9.09 26.70 2.09
CA VAL A 622 9.90 26.73 3.31
C VAL A 622 10.24 28.15 3.74
N LEU A 623 10.42 29.09 2.81
CA LEU A 623 10.88 30.45 3.10
C LEU A 623 9.93 31.55 2.63
N GLY A 624 9.07 31.25 1.67
CA GLY A 624 8.32 32.26 0.90
C GLY A 624 6.88 32.47 1.32
N HIS A 625 6.19 31.47 1.87
CA HIS A 625 4.75 31.51 2.07
C HIS A 625 4.19 31.06 3.44
N ASP A 626 3.27 31.85 3.97
CA ASP A 626 2.73 31.64 5.31
C ASP A 626 1.67 30.51 5.38
N THR A 627 1.06 30.10 4.26
CA THR A 627 -0.01 29.06 4.24
C THR A 627 0.44 27.73 4.83
N ASN A 628 1.72 27.39 4.73
CA ASN A 628 2.26 26.18 5.35
C ASN A 628 3.10 26.48 6.61
N ASN A 629 2.83 27.61 7.27
CA ASN A 629 3.58 28.09 8.43
C ASN A 629 5.10 28.19 8.15
N ASN A 630 5.45 28.48 6.88
CA ASN A 630 6.76 28.28 6.23
C ASN A 630 7.52 27.10 6.83
N TYR A 631 6.95 25.95 6.47
CA TYR A 631 7.20 24.58 6.88
C TYR A 631 7.50 24.36 8.36
N MET A 632 6.52 24.73 9.20
CA MET A 632 6.53 24.41 10.62
C MET A 632 7.76 24.97 11.34
N THR A 633 8.13 26.21 11.05
CA THR A 633 9.02 27.00 11.92
C THR A 633 8.41 28.33 12.30
N ARG A 634 7.35 28.76 11.59
CA ARG A 634 6.75 30.09 11.72
C ARG A 634 7.74 31.18 11.36
N TYR A 635 8.63 30.87 10.42
CA TYR A 635 9.67 31.76 9.94
C TYR A 635 9.11 33.02 9.27
N LYS A 636 9.65 34.18 9.65
CA LYS A 636 9.25 35.49 9.14
C LYS A 636 10.47 36.34 8.82
N ASN A 637 10.72 36.57 7.53
CA ASN A 637 11.74 37.49 7.04
C ASN A 637 11.31 38.10 5.70
N GLU A 638 10.96 39.39 5.70
CA GLU A 638 10.45 40.08 4.51
C GLU A 638 11.49 40.18 3.39
N LYS A 639 12.78 40.36 3.71
CA LYS A 639 13.84 40.39 2.67
C LYS A 639 13.98 39.05 1.97
N VAL A 640 13.81 37.96 2.72
CA VAL A 640 13.81 36.61 2.14
C VAL A 640 12.57 36.43 1.27
N LYS A 641 11.37 36.80 1.75
CA LYS A 641 10.14 36.72 0.95
C LYS A 641 10.23 37.51 -0.36
N GLU A 642 10.76 38.74 -0.31
CA GLU A 642 11.01 39.57 -1.49
C GLU A 642 11.96 38.88 -2.49
N LEU A 643 13.06 38.30 -2.00
CA LEU A 643 14.03 37.61 -2.84
C LEU A 643 13.48 36.29 -3.41
N VAL A 644 12.67 35.55 -2.66
CA VAL A 644 11.96 34.37 -3.17
C VAL A 644 11.02 34.75 -4.32
N ALA A 645 10.22 35.82 -4.14
CA ALA A 645 9.32 36.31 -5.18
C ALA A 645 10.09 36.76 -6.45
N ALA A 646 11.23 37.43 -6.28
CA ALA A 646 12.09 37.84 -7.39
C ALA A 646 12.72 36.64 -8.12
N ALA A 647 13.24 35.66 -7.39
CA ALA A 647 13.90 34.47 -7.96
C ALA A 647 12.96 33.58 -8.79
N ARG A 648 11.65 33.62 -8.49
CA ARG A 648 10.63 32.86 -9.24
C ARG A 648 10.41 33.37 -10.66
N VAL A 649 10.55 34.67 -10.88
CA VAL A 649 10.30 35.33 -12.18
C VAL A 649 11.59 35.71 -12.92
N GLU A 650 12.75 35.49 -12.31
CA GLU A 650 14.05 35.66 -12.97
C GLU A 650 14.26 34.55 -14.01
N MET A 651 14.55 34.95 -15.25
CA MET A 651 14.70 34.04 -16.39
C MET A 651 16.17 33.86 -16.79
N ASP A 652 17.09 34.73 -16.34
CA ASP A 652 18.53 34.54 -16.50
C ASP A 652 19.03 33.48 -15.52
N PRO A 653 19.52 32.31 -16.00
CA PRO A 653 19.90 31.21 -15.11
C PRO A 653 21.01 31.57 -14.12
N LYS A 654 21.97 32.43 -14.50
CA LYS A 654 23.09 32.81 -13.63
C LYS A 654 22.65 33.76 -12.53
N LYS A 655 21.80 34.74 -12.87
CA LYS A 655 21.21 35.64 -11.85
C LYS A 655 20.33 34.85 -10.90
N ARG A 656 19.51 33.95 -11.44
CA ARG A 656 18.62 33.10 -10.66
C ARG A 656 19.41 32.20 -9.71
N GLU A 657 20.47 31.54 -10.19
CA GLU A 657 21.39 30.76 -9.35
C GLU A 657 21.96 31.59 -8.19
N GLN A 658 22.44 32.80 -8.47
CA GLN A 658 22.97 33.70 -7.45
C GLN A 658 21.91 34.07 -6.40
N MET A 659 20.66 34.34 -6.81
CA MET A 659 19.56 34.60 -5.88
C MET A 659 19.30 33.41 -4.95
N TYR A 660 19.32 32.17 -5.47
CA TYR A 660 19.18 30.97 -4.64
C TYR A 660 20.37 30.73 -3.70
N ILE A 661 21.60 31.09 -4.12
CA ILE A 661 22.77 31.07 -3.22
C ILE A 661 22.57 32.07 -2.08
N ASP A 662 22.09 33.28 -2.38
CA ASP A 662 21.86 34.31 -1.37
C ASP A 662 20.73 33.92 -0.41
N LEU A 663 19.65 33.30 -0.91
CA LEU A 663 18.60 32.71 -0.07
C LEU A 663 19.12 31.63 0.88
N GLN A 664 20.00 30.73 0.41
CA GLN A 664 20.65 29.73 1.27
C GLN A 664 21.51 30.34 2.36
N LYS A 665 22.23 31.43 2.05
CA LYS A 665 23.02 32.18 3.05
C LYS A 665 22.13 32.87 4.08
N MET A 666 21.06 33.54 3.63
CA MET A 666 20.11 34.23 4.52
C MET A 666 19.40 33.25 5.45
N ALA A 667 18.85 32.16 4.92
CA ALA A 667 18.18 31.14 5.72
C ALA A 667 19.12 30.49 6.76
N LYS A 668 20.40 30.29 6.40
CA LYS A 668 21.41 29.75 7.31
C LYS A 668 21.86 30.76 8.38
N ALA A 669 21.92 32.04 8.04
CA ALA A 669 22.21 33.11 8.99
C ALA A 669 21.09 33.22 10.05
N ASP A 670 19.84 33.12 9.61
CA ASP A 670 18.66 33.18 10.47
C ASP A 670 18.41 31.90 11.27
N VAL A 671 19.09 30.80 10.91
CA VAL A 671 18.82 29.46 11.45
C VAL A 671 17.33 29.16 11.29
N ASN A 672 16.85 29.19 10.03
CA ASN A 672 15.50 28.74 9.73
C ASN A 672 15.28 27.34 10.29
N TRP A 673 16.23 26.46 9.98
CA TRP A 673 16.40 25.14 10.58
C TRP A 673 17.83 24.98 11.10
N ILE A 674 18.03 23.96 11.93
CA ILE A 674 19.36 23.39 12.15
C ILE A 674 19.48 22.19 11.21
N ASP A 675 20.20 22.36 10.10
CA ASP A 675 20.45 21.28 9.13
C ASP A 675 21.26 20.16 9.81
N LEU A 676 20.80 18.91 9.70
CA LEU A 676 21.47 17.75 10.31
C LEU A 676 22.23 16.95 9.23
N TYR A 677 21.52 16.31 8.30
CA TYR A 677 22.17 15.46 7.29
C TYR A 677 21.41 15.33 5.96
N TYR A 678 22.18 15.02 4.91
CA TYR A 678 21.70 14.44 3.67
C TYR A 678 21.87 12.92 3.73
N SER A 679 20.90 12.16 3.22
CA SER A 679 20.94 10.69 3.21
C SER A 679 20.25 10.12 1.96
N PRO A 680 20.67 8.95 1.44
CA PRO A 680 19.91 8.28 0.38
C PRO A 680 18.52 7.87 0.88
N TYR A 681 17.59 7.56 -0.04
CA TYR A 681 16.39 6.82 0.36
C TYR A 681 16.78 5.39 0.69
N ILE A 682 16.31 4.90 1.83
CA ILE A 682 16.56 3.53 2.27
C ILE A 682 15.24 2.79 2.33
N SER A 683 15.13 1.79 1.47
CA SER A 683 14.02 0.84 1.46
C SER A 683 14.57 -0.58 1.38
N VAL A 684 13.71 -1.55 1.66
CA VAL A 684 14.03 -2.97 1.54
C VAL A 684 12.88 -3.68 0.85
N SER A 685 13.19 -4.58 -0.07
CA SER A 685 12.21 -5.46 -0.69
C SER A 685 12.66 -6.92 -0.62
N ARG A 686 11.73 -7.83 -0.82
CA ARG A 686 12.03 -9.22 -1.11
C ARG A 686 12.68 -9.34 -2.48
N LYS A 687 13.52 -10.35 -2.64
CA LYS A 687 14.29 -10.59 -3.86
C LYS A 687 13.45 -10.92 -5.09
N ASN A 688 12.21 -11.38 -4.90
CA ASN A 688 11.26 -11.61 -5.99
C ASN A 688 10.55 -10.32 -6.45
N ILE A 689 10.82 -9.18 -5.80
CA ILE A 689 10.35 -7.86 -6.24
C ILE A 689 11.46 -7.21 -7.06
N GLU A 690 11.15 -6.93 -8.33
CA GLU A 690 12.04 -6.25 -9.27
C GLU A 690 11.50 -4.87 -9.63
N HIS A 691 12.40 -3.95 -10.01
CA HIS A 691 12.06 -2.57 -10.35
C HIS A 691 11.30 -1.81 -9.26
N PHE A 692 11.50 -2.20 -7.99
CA PHE A 692 11.07 -1.41 -6.84
C PHE A 692 12.16 -0.41 -6.48
N GLY A 693 11.84 0.88 -6.51
CA GLY A 693 12.77 1.94 -6.18
C GLY A 693 12.06 3.28 -6.10
N GLN A 694 12.79 4.28 -5.59
CA GLN A 694 12.34 5.65 -5.47
C GLN A 694 13.26 6.55 -6.28
N ASN A 695 12.69 7.40 -7.16
CA ASN A 695 13.52 8.37 -7.87
C ASN A 695 14.06 9.44 -6.90
N PRO A 696 15.06 10.26 -7.29
CA PRO A 696 15.62 11.28 -6.41
C PRO A 696 14.65 12.35 -5.92
N LEU A 697 13.49 12.48 -6.56
CA LEU A 697 12.40 13.38 -6.16
C LEU A 697 11.36 12.70 -5.24
N GLY A 698 11.68 11.51 -4.74
CA GLY A 698 10.81 10.80 -3.81
C GLY A 698 9.63 10.07 -4.47
N ARG A 699 9.54 9.97 -5.79
CA ARG A 699 8.42 9.28 -6.45
C ARG A 699 8.69 7.78 -6.54
N PHE A 700 7.68 6.97 -6.15
CA PHE A 700 7.62 5.55 -6.47
C PHE A 700 6.93 5.36 -7.83
N THR A 701 7.58 4.66 -8.76
CA THR A 701 7.02 4.24 -10.05
C THR A 701 6.64 2.76 -9.97
N LEU A 702 5.49 2.47 -9.34
CA LEU A 702 5.04 1.09 -9.16
C LEU A 702 4.46 0.47 -10.44
N GLU A 703 4.32 1.25 -11.52
CA GLU A 703 3.88 0.75 -12.82
C GLU A 703 4.86 -0.29 -13.38
N GLU A 704 6.16 -0.09 -13.17
CA GLU A 704 7.22 -0.96 -13.68
C GLU A 704 7.61 -2.06 -12.69
N THR A 705 7.16 -1.97 -11.44
CA THR A 705 7.47 -2.96 -10.41
C THR A 705 6.87 -4.32 -10.78
N VAL A 706 7.66 -5.38 -10.63
CA VAL A 706 7.25 -6.76 -10.92
C VAL A 706 7.38 -7.60 -9.67
N LYS A 707 6.33 -8.35 -9.34
CA LYS A 707 6.33 -9.39 -8.31
C LYS A 707 6.38 -10.77 -8.99
N LYS A 708 7.53 -11.42 -8.92
CA LYS A 708 7.77 -12.75 -9.51
C LYS A 708 7.25 -13.90 -8.65
#